data_AF-A0A349W2N8-F1
#
_entry.id   AF-A0A349W2N8-F1
#
_cell.length_a   1.000
_cell.length_b   1.000
_cell.length_c   1.000
_cell.angle_alpha   90.00
_cell.angle_beta   90.00
_cell.angle_gamma   90.00
#
_symmetry.space_group_name_H-M   'P 1'
#
loop_
_entity.id
_entity.type
_entity.pdbx_description
1 polymer ?
#
loop_
_entity_poly.entity_id
_entity_poly.type
_entity_poly.pdbx_seq_one_letter_code
_entity_poly.pdbx_strand_id
1 'polypeptide(L)'
;MNVNATSLRRYTLFLRFRNLKRPSIAKALFLTGILCAFQHVEAQSTRQLQKAWGLADQQAQLLYKELQLLKKRDSSLVSPRTLSTDNELVAVKRGDWTSGFFPGVLWFLYEKSGKQQWKDLASETTRSIEAEQFNGKTHDMGFKIYCSVGNGYRLTANPQYREVLVQAAKTLATRFNPTVGCIRSWDHNSHRWDFPVIIDNMLNLELLFEATKLTGDSTYYQIAVSHANTTLKNHFRPDYSTYHVIDYNPKTGAVQHKNTHQGLSDESTWSRGEAWALYGYTMCYRETGDPKYLQQAEKVAHWLFTHPNMPKDLIPYWDFDAPHIPNEPRDVSAATVIASGLLELSTYSNQGKDYRAKAQTILANLIDHYMSPPNKNRGFILLHSTGSKPSNTEVDKPLSYADYYFLEALHRQEELQSGKVQSDLVRKNPAGQLIYFPDAQGNVIPDFSHVGYHQGDQKLPNVPVVVTVKPSINGDDQQIIQQAIDAVAAKTPDKNGYRGAVLLKKGLYTIPGSLEIHASGVVLRGEGDAEGQTLLKAAGQHQRSLLKVSGTGNYTVDQARQQFVKPGYGPVGANYVLVDRPKEWRVGEQVLLSYEMNDAWIEALRMNQIEKREGTKQWTAREYKLNFERTILAIRGDSVFFDNPLVMAIDPRYAKVAVIPYTFDGRISEVGIENIRFESDFVSDTDENHGWIAIDMDKITNGWVRNITARYFGYAAVSLGAFAKQITVMKSRCLDGKSQITGGRRYSFNNDGQLNLFKELYTTEGRHDYVTGARTLGPNVFSLSSAERTHADIGPHHRWAVGTLYDQIVTDGEINVQDRGNWGSGHGWAGVTQVLWNCTVKSAAVQQPWTSGQNFAIGVKGEKVAGRLKNRNAGYWENQNRIMSIGSLYEQQLKDRLK
;
A
#
# COMPACT_ATOMS: atom_id res chain seq x y z
N MET A 1 1.07 -3.12 -39.04
CA MET A 1 1.58 -1.74 -39.20
C MET A 1 2.51 -1.70 -40.39
N ASN A 2 2.16 -0.93 -41.43
CA ASN A 2 3.06 -0.60 -42.54
C ASN A 2 4.18 0.29 -42.02
N VAL A 3 5.43 -0.18 -42.06
CA VAL A 3 6.59 0.60 -41.64
C VAL A 3 7.25 1.21 -42.87
N ASN A 4 7.20 2.54 -42.90
CA ASN A 4 7.69 3.41 -43.96
C ASN A 4 9.24 3.38 -44.01
N ALA A 5 9.81 3.30 -45.22
CA ALA A 5 11.21 2.97 -45.50
C ALA A 5 12.21 4.13 -45.29
N THR A 6 12.00 4.99 -44.29
CA THR A 6 12.84 6.20 -44.07
C THR A 6 13.57 6.23 -42.72
N SER A 7 13.37 5.25 -41.83
CA SER A 7 14.07 5.17 -40.54
C SER A 7 15.40 4.39 -40.58
N LEU A 8 15.69 3.63 -41.65
CA LEU A 8 16.92 2.83 -41.75
C LEU A 8 18.20 3.62 -42.09
N ARG A 9 18.10 4.92 -42.40
CA ARG A 9 19.25 5.77 -42.78
C ARG A 9 19.88 6.61 -41.66
N ARG A 10 19.39 6.53 -40.42
CA ARG A 10 20.02 7.20 -39.26
C ARG A 10 20.77 6.26 -38.31
N TYR A 11 20.79 4.96 -38.58
CA TYR A 11 21.60 3.97 -37.85
C TYR A 11 22.94 3.64 -38.52
N THR A 12 23.42 4.50 -39.42
CA THR A 12 24.70 4.31 -40.15
C THR A 12 25.72 5.41 -39.85
N LEU A 13 25.71 5.96 -38.62
CA LEU A 13 26.73 6.92 -38.19
C LEU A 13 27.24 6.69 -36.76
N PHE A 14 27.39 5.44 -36.35
CA PHE A 14 28.33 5.05 -35.30
C PHE A 14 28.81 3.64 -35.67
N LEU A 15 30.10 3.36 -35.53
CA LEU A 15 30.81 2.12 -35.91
C LEU A 15 31.58 2.18 -37.24
N ARG A 16 32.59 3.07 -37.29
CA ARG A 16 33.82 2.79 -38.04
C ARG A 16 34.57 1.65 -37.34
N PHE A 17 34.31 0.40 -37.71
CA PHE A 17 35.11 -0.74 -37.26
C PHE A 17 36.39 -0.88 -38.11
N ARG A 18 37.44 -0.19 -37.69
CA ARG A 18 38.82 -0.63 -37.92
C ARG A 18 39.48 -0.59 -36.54
N ASN A 19 39.88 -1.77 -36.02
CA ASN A 19 40.57 -2.00 -34.72
C ASN A 19 39.75 -2.57 -33.56
N LEU A 20 38.85 -3.52 -33.79
CA LEU A 20 38.38 -4.42 -32.70
C LEU A 20 38.83 -5.86 -32.97
N LYS A 21 39.57 -6.43 -32.02
CA LYS A 21 40.06 -7.82 -32.06
C LYS A 21 38.83 -8.76 -32.12
N ARG A 22 38.85 -9.78 -33.00
CA ARG A 22 37.80 -10.80 -33.21
C ARG A 22 37.04 -11.28 -31.94
N PRO A 23 37.66 -11.51 -30.77
CA PRO A 23 36.93 -11.92 -29.56
C PRO A 23 35.90 -10.88 -29.03
N SER A 24 36.07 -9.58 -29.31
CA SER A 24 35.16 -8.54 -28.85
C SER A 24 33.85 -8.49 -29.66
N ILE A 25 33.92 -8.85 -30.95
CA ILE A 25 32.76 -8.96 -31.85
C ILE A 25 31.95 -10.22 -31.52
N ALA A 26 32.63 -11.33 -31.20
CA ALA A 26 31.98 -12.57 -30.76
C ALA A 26 31.24 -12.39 -29.43
N LYS A 27 31.84 -11.68 -28.45
CA LYS A 27 31.15 -11.32 -27.19
C LYS A 27 29.94 -10.43 -27.42
N ALA A 28 30.05 -9.41 -28.28
CA ALA A 28 28.92 -8.54 -28.61
C ALA A 28 27.79 -9.32 -29.29
N LEU A 29 28.08 -10.12 -30.32
CA LEU A 29 27.08 -10.96 -31.01
C LEU A 29 26.45 -12.01 -30.09
N PHE A 30 27.21 -12.57 -29.14
CA PHE A 30 26.70 -13.50 -28.13
C PHE A 30 25.76 -12.79 -27.14
N LEU A 31 26.12 -11.59 -26.67
CA LEU A 31 25.25 -10.74 -25.85
C LEU A 31 23.98 -10.31 -26.60
N THR A 32 24.08 -9.93 -27.87
CA THR A 32 22.90 -9.59 -28.70
C THR A 32 22.03 -10.81 -28.98
N GLY A 33 22.63 -11.98 -29.23
CA GLY A 33 21.91 -13.24 -29.41
C GLY A 33 21.15 -13.68 -28.15
N ILE A 34 21.78 -13.51 -26.97
CA ILE A 34 21.15 -13.74 -25.67
C ILE A 34 19.99 -12.77 -25.44
N LEU A 35 20.19 -11.46 -25.69
CA LEU A 35 19.14 -10.44 -25.56
C LEU A 35 17.95 -10.72 -26.50
N CYS A 36 18.20 -11.10 -27.75
CA CYS A 36 17.14 -11.48 -28.70
C CYS A 36 16.39 -12.76 -28.26
N ALA A 37 17.10 -13.76 -27.71
CA ALA A 37 16.47 -14.97 -27.19
C ALA A 37 15.59 -14.67 -25.97
N PHE A 38 16.05 -13.82 -25.04
CA PHE A 38 15.24 -13.37 -23.90
C PHE A 38 13.98 -12.62 -24.35
N GLN A 39 14.10 -11.69 -25.30
CA GLN A 39 12.94 -10.96 -25.85
C GLN A 39 11.94 -11.89 -26.55
N HIS A 40 12.42 -12.93 -27.22
CA HIS A 40 11.54 -13.91 -27.88
C HIS A 40 10.78 -14.79 -26.86
N VAL A 41 11.44 -15.20 -25.78
CA VAL A 41 10.81 -16.01 -24.71
C VAL A 41 9.76 -15.21 -23.96
N GLU A 42 10.03 -13.94 -23.63
CA GLU A 42 9.04 -13.06 -22.98
C GLU A 42 7.83 -12.79 -23.89
N ALA A 43 8.06 -12.55 -25.18
CA ALA A 43 6.98 -12.36 -26.15
C ALA A 43 6.11 -13.61 -26.34
N GLN A 44 6.71 -14.80 -26.33
CA GLN A 44 5.99 -16.07 -26.42
C GLN A 44 5.14 -16.33 -25.16
N SER A 45 5.72 -16.12 -23.98
CA SER A 45 4.99 -16.25 -22.71
C SER A 45 3.80 -15.29 -22.64
N THR A 46 3.98 -14.03 -23.08
CA THR A 46 2.89 -13.04 -23.12
C THR A 46 1.74 -13.49 -24.03
N ARG A 47 2.04 -14.07 -25.21
CA ARG A 47 1.02 -14.61 -26.12
C ARG A 47 0.27 -15.79 -25.53
N GLN A 48 0.96 -16.70 -24.84
CA GLN A 48 0.35 -17.85 -24.16
C GLN A 48 -0.62 -17.38 -23.05
N LEU A 49 -0.20 -16.42 -22.22
CA LEU A 49 -1.06 -15.84 -21.18
C LEU A 49 -2.30 -15.17 -21.79
N GLN A 50 -2.14 -14.41 -22.87
CA GLN A 50 -3.28 -13.78 -23.56
C GLN A 50 -4.25 -14.81 -24.15
N LYS A 51 -3.74 -15.91 -24.72
CA LYS A 51 -4.54 -17.04 -25.20
C LYS A 51 -5.34 -17.68 -24.06
N ALA A 52 -4.69 -17.95 -22.93
CA ALA A 52 -5.32 -18.58 -21.77
C ALA A 52 -6.42 -17.70 -21.17
N TRP A 53 -6.15 -16.42 -20.93
CA TRP A 53 -7.14 -15.47 -20.40
C TRP A 53 -8.31 -15.25 -21.36
N GLY A 54 -8.04 -15.18 -22.68
CA GLY A 54 -9.09 -15.07 -23.70
C GLY A 54 -10.03 -16.27 -23.71
N LEU A 55 -9.47 -17.49 -23.61
CA LEU A 55 -10.27 -18.70 -23.47
C LEU A 55 -11.06 -18.71 -22.16
N ALA A 56 -10.43 -18.34 -21.04
CA ALA A 56 -11.07 -18.33 -19.73
C ALA A 56 -12.28 -17.37 -19.67
N ASP A 57 -12.16 -16.16 -20.21
CA ASP A 57 -13.28 -15.20 -20.32
C ASP A 57 -14.46 -15.81 -21.10
N GLN A 58 -14.19 -16.47 -22.22
CA GLN A 58 -15.21 -17.10 -23.06
C GLN A 58 -15.84 -18.35 -22.40
N GLN A 59 -15.01 -19.26 -21.89
CA GLN A 59 -15.42 -20.51 -21.26
C GLN A 59 -16.25 -20.27 -19.99
N ALA A 60 -15.85 -19.33 -19.13
CA ALA A 60 -16.59 -19.01 -17.91
C ALA A 60 -17.99 -18.43 -18.19
N GLN A 61 -18.17 -17.66 -19.28
CA GLN A 61 -19.51 -17.19 -19.69
C GLN A 61 -20.41 -18.37 -20.07
N LEU A 62 -19.87 -19.35 -20.80
CA LEU A 62 -20.62 -20.55 -21.17
C LEU A 62 -20.95 -21.39 -19.92
N LEU A 63 -19.96 -21.61 -19.04
CA LEU A 63 -20.14 -22.41 -17.83
C LEU A 63 -21.18 -21.81 -16.89
N TYR A 64 -21.19 -20.48 -16.73
CA TYR A 64 -22.23 -19.78 -15.97
C TYR A 64 -23.61 -19.99 -16.61
N LYS A 65 -23.74 -19.86 -17.95
CA LYS A 65 -25.03 -20.10 -18.64
C LYS A 65 -25.54 -21.52 -18.43
N GLU A 66 -24.67 -22.52 -18.57
CA GLU A 66 -25.00 -23.93 -18.34
C GLU A 66 -25.42 -24.18 -16.88
N LEU A 67 -24.73 -23.58 -15.91
CA LEU A 67 -25.14 -23.63 -14.50
C LEU A 67 -26.55 -23.04 -14.30
N GLN A 68 -26.85 -21.89 -14.90
CA GLN A 68 -28.18 -21.28 -14.77
C GLN A 68 -29.29 -22.14 -15.38
N LEU A 69 -29.00 -22.91 -16.44
CA LEU A 69 -29.96 -23.88 -17.00
C LEU A 69 -30.24 -25.02 -16.00
N LEU A 70 -29.22 -25.53 -15.32
CA LEU A 70 -29.40 -26.53 -14.26
C LEU A 70 -30.18 -25.95 -13.06
N LYS A 71 -29.91 -24.70 -12.68
CA LYS A 71 -30.60 -24.03 -11.57
C LYS A 71 -32.09 -23.82 -11.80
N LYS A 72 -32.56 -23.79 -13.05
CA LYS A 72 -33.99 -23.81 -13.37
C LYS A 72 -34.68 -25.12 -12.96
N ARG A 73 -33.93 -26.22 -12.89
CA ARG A 73 -34.42 -27.55 -12.50
C ARG A 73 -34.19 -27.83 -11.01
N ASP A 74 -33.02 -27.43 -10.48
CA ASP A 74 -32.70 -27.50 -9.06
C ASP A 74 -32.02 -26.22 -8.60
N SER A 75 -32.79 -25.34 -7.97
CA SER A 75 -32.31 -24.03 -7.48
C SER A 75 -31.33 -24.14 -6.30
N SER A 76 -31.12 -25.33 -5.73
CA SER A 76 -30.15 -25.56 -4.65
C SER A 76 -28.70 -25.72 -5.15
N LEU A 77 -28.51 -25.85 -6.47
CA LEU A 77 -27.20 -25.89 -7.11
C LEU A 77 -26.55 -24.49 -7.17
N VAL A 78 -25.26 -24.43 -6.86
CA VAL A 78 -24.54 -23.15 -6.70
C VAL A 78 -23.24 -23.07 -7.50
N SER A 79 -22.61 -24.20 -7.83
CA SER A 79 -21.31 -24.20 -8.52
C SER A 79 -21.16 -25.41 -9.45
N PRO A 80 -20.58 -25.27 -10.65
CA PRO A 80 -20.13 -26.40 -11.45
C PRO A 80 -19.01 -27.17 -10.74
N ARG A 81 -18.91 -28.47 -11.00
CA ARG A 81 -17.87 -29.35 -10.46
C ARG A 81 -17.11 -30.09 -11.55
N THR A 82 -17.83 -30.79 -12.43
CA THR A 82 -17.24 -31.65 -13.46
C THR A 82 -18.24 -31.95 -14.59
N LEU A 83 -17.91 -32.90 -15.48
CA LEU A 83 -18.81 -33.46 -16.48
C LEU A 83 -19.11 -34.94 -16.19
N SER A 84 -20.34 -35.36 -16.51
CA SER A 84 -20.76 -36.76 -16.44
C SER A 84 -20.07 -37.61 -17.51
N THR A 85 -20.35 -38.92 -17.52
CA THR A 85 -19.96 -39.82 -18.61
C THR A 85 -20.53 -39.38 -19.96
N ASP A 86 -21.76 -38.85 -19.95
CA ASP A 86 -22.48 -38.39 -21.14
C ASP A 86 -22.17 -36.93 -21.51
N ASN A 87 -21.11 -36.35 -20.90
CA ASN A 87 -20.66 -34.98 -21.16
C ASN A 87 -21.66 -33.88 -20.75
N GLU A 88 -22.55 -34.20 -19.80
CA GLU A 88 -23.46 -33.24 -19.19
C GLU A 88 -22.83 -32.56 -17.98
N LEU A 89 -23.19 -31.29 -17.74
CA LEU A 89 -22.66 -30.53 -16.61
C LEU A 89 -23.14 -31.12 -15.28
N VAL A 90 -22.19 -31.40 -14.39
CA VAL A 90 -22.46 -31.75 -13.00
C VAL A 90 -22.17 -30.54 -12.13
N ALA A 91 -23.19 -30.06 -11.42
CA ALA A 91 -23.10 -28.97 -10.46
C ALA A 91 -23.41 -29.47 -9.05
N VAL A 92 -22.95 -28.72 -8.05
CA VAL A 92 -23.04 -29.07 -6.64
C VAL A 92 -23.84 -28.05 -5.84
N LYS A 93 -24.36 -28.50 -4.70
CA LYS A 93 -24.96 -27.65 -3.66
C LYS A 93 -23.86 -26.98 -2.84
N ARG A 94 -24.21 -25.92 -2.10
CA ARG A 94 -23.25 -25.18 -1.25
C ARG A 94 -22.51 -26.03 -0.21
N GLY A 95 -23.09 -27.15 0.20
CA GLY A 95 -22.47 -28.07 1.15
C GLY A 95 -21.30 -28.88 0.60
N ASP A 96 -21.10 -28.94 -0.71
CA ASP A 96 -19.99 -29.66 -1.34
C ASP A 96 -18.68 -28.88 -1.22
N TRP A 97 -17.57 -29.56 -0.98
CA TRP A 97 -16.26 -28.94 -0.78
C TRP A 97 -15.76 -28.12 -1.98
N THR A 98 -16.25 -28.43 -3.19
CA THR A 98 -15.86 -27.73 -4.43
C THR A 98 -16.67 -26.46 -4.72
N SER A 99 -17.62 -26.08 -3.86
CA SER A 99 -18.58 -25.02 -4.14
C SER A 99 -17.97 -23.61 -4.22
N GLY A 100 -16.76 -23.40 -3.69
CA GLY A 100 -16.07 -22.11 -3.67
C GLY A 100 -15.19 -21.81 -4.89
N PHE A 101 -14.85 -22.82 -5.70
CA PHE A 101 -13.86 -22.65 -6.77
C PHE A 101 -14.38 -21.84 -7.97
N PHE A 102 -15.61 -22.09 -8.43
CA PHE A 102 -16.16 -21.33 -9.55
C PHE A 102 -16.41 -19.84 -9.24
N PRO A 103 -16.95 -19.45 -8.07
CA PRO A 103 -16.93 -18.05 -7.65
C PRO A 103 -15.51 -17.45 -7.70
N GLY A 104 -14.50 -18.21 -7.26
CA GLY A 104 -13.09 -17.83 -7.36
C GLY A 104 -12.60 -17.60 -8.78
N VAL A 105 -12.95 -18.47 -9.73
CA VAL A 105 -12.69 -18.29 -11.17
C VAL A 105 -13.24 -16.95 -11.67
N LEU A 106 -14.49 -16.61 -11.29
CA LEU A 106 -15.12 -15.34 -11.68
C LEU A 106 -14.41 -14.12 -11.05
N TRP A 107 -13.92 -14.25 -9.81
CA TRP A 107 -13.11 -13.20 -9.18
C TRP A 107 -11.77 -12.99 -9.90
N PHE A 108 -11.06 -14.04 -10.31
CA PHE A 108 -9.84 -13.90 -11.11
C PHE A 108 -10.09 -13.24 -12.47
N LEU A 109 -11.24 -13.52 -13.11
CA LEU A 109 -11.63 -12.82 -14.34
C LEU A 109 -11.93 -11.34 -14.11
N TYR A 110 -12.57 -10.99 -12.98
CA TYR A 110 -12.72 -9.59 -12.59
C TYR A 110 -11.35 -8.93 -12.36
N GLU A 111 -10.46 -9.60 -11.62
CA GLU A 111 -9.11 -9.13 -11.34
C GLU A 111 -8.31 -8.85 -12.61
N LYS A 112 -8.37 -9.77 -13.57
CA LYS A 112 -7.67 -9.63 -14.85
C LYS A 112 -8.22 -8.48 -15.69
N SER A 113 -9.54 -8.33 -15.75
CA SER A 113 -10.19 -7.54 -16.79
C SER A 113 -10.73 -6.19 -16.31
N GLY A 114 -10.96 -6.02 -15.01
CA GLY A 114 -11.68 -4.87 -14.45
C GLY A 114 -13.16 -4.77 -14.85
N LYS A 115 -13.71 -5.73 -15.61
CA LYS A 115 -15.08 -5.67 -16.14
C LYS A 115 -16.11 -5.84 -15.03
N GLN A 116 -17.07 -4.92 -14.93
CA GLN A 116 -18.13 -4.94 -13.93
C GLN A 116 -18.99 -6.23 -14.01
N GLN A 117 -19.26 -6.76 -15.21
CA GLN A 117 -19.98 -8.02 -15.40
C GLN A 117 -19.38 -9.15 -14.56
N TRP A 118 -18.05 -9.30 -14.54
CA TRP A 118 -17.41 -10.37 -13.78
C TRP A 118 -17.53 -10.16 -12.28
N LYS A 119 -17.41 -8.91 -11.82
CA LYS A 119 -17.65 -8.55 -10.41
C LYS A 119 -19.07 -8.91 -9.97
N ASP A 120 -20.07 -8.61 -10.79
CA ASP A 120 -21.47 -8.87 -10.48
C ASP A 120 -21.74 -10.39 -10.39
N LEU A 121 -21.28 -11.16 -11.38
CA LEU A 121 -21.41 -12.62 -11.39
C LEU A 121 -20.64 -13.29 -10.23
N ALA A 122 -19.43 -12.82 -9.95
CA ALA A 122 -18.63 -13.32 -8.83
C ALA A 122 -19.31 -13.02 -7.49
N SER A 123 -19.88 -11.83 -7.32
CA SER A 123 -20.61 -11.43 -6.11
C SER A 123 -21.89 -12.25 -5.92
N GLU A 124 -22.67 -12.47 -7.00
CA GLU A 124 -23.89 -13.30 -6.97
C GLU A 124 -23.59 -14.75 -6.54
N THR A 125 -22.59 -15.36 -7.18
CA THR A 125 -22.21 -16.76 -6.92
C THR A 125 -21.57 -16.91 -5.54
N THR A 126 -20.75 -15.94 -5.10
CA THR A 126 -20.19 -15.89 -3.74
C THR A 126 -21.28 -15.82 -2.67
N ARG A 127 -22.30 -14.97 -2.87
CA ARG A 127 -23.43 -14.83 -1.93
C ARG A 127 -24.16 -16.15 -1.69
N SER A 128 -24.22 -17.03 -2.70
CA SER A 128 -24.86 -18.34 -2.59
C SER A 128 -24.10 -19.31 -1.66
N ILE A 129 -22.83 -19.03 -1.36
CA ILE A 129 -21.94 -19.85 -0.52
C ILE A 129 -21.80 -19.30 0.91
N GLU A 130 -22.07 -18.01 1.16
CA GLU A 130 -21.86 -17.35 2.47
C GLU A 130 -22.54 -18.07 3.65
N ALA A 131 -23.66 -18.77 3.42
CA ALA A 131 -24.34 -19.54 4.46
C ALA A 131 -23.50 -20.71 5.03
N GLU A 132 -22.49 -21.17 4.29
CA GLU A 132 -21.56 -22.21 4.76
C GLU A 132 -20.68 -21.75 5.91
N GLN A 133 -20.59 -20.44 6.20
CA GLN A 133 -19.81 -19.91 7.34
C GLN A 133 -20.15 -20.55 8.71
N PHE A 134 -21.30 -21.22 8.82
CA PHE A 134 -21.75 -21.95 10.01
C PHE A 134 -21.59 -23.48 9.91
N ASN A 135 -20.97 -24.00 8.85
CA ASN A 135 -20.81 -25.44 8.63
C ASN A 135 -19.62 -26.00 9.44
N GLY A 136 -19.89 -26.42 10.68
CA GLY A 136 -18.89 -27.04 11.56
C GLY A 136 -18.57 -28.52 11.28
N LYS A 137 -19.07 -29.11 10.16
CA LYS A 137 -18.96 -30.56 9.88
C LYS A 137 -17.82 -30.94 8.92
N THR A 138 -17.07 -29.97 8.40
CA THR A 138 -15.95 -30.19 7.47
C THR A 138 -14.79 -29.23 7.75
N HIS A 139 -13.58 -29.63 7.38
CA HIS A 139 -12.43 -28.75 7.31
C HIS A 139 -12.38 -27.88 6.05
N ASP A 140 -13.15 -28.20 5.00
CA ASP A 140 -13.14 -27.56 3.67
C ASP A 140 -13.68 -26.12 3.65
N MET A 141 -13.74 -25.48 4.81
CA MET A 141 -14.17 -24.10 4.99
C MET A 141 -13.26 -23.12 4.25
N GLY A 142 -11.96 -23.42 4.12
CA GLY A 142 -11.05 -22.66 3.28
C GLY A 142 -11.43 -22.76 1.80
N PHE A 143 -11.56 -23.97 1.25
CA PHE A 143 -11.95 -24.14 -0.16
C PHE A 143 -13.32 -23.53 -0.49
N LYS A 144 -14.30 -23.64 0.41
CA LYS A 144 -15.62 -23.07 0.21
C LYS A 144 -15.64 -21.55 0.34
N ILE A 145 -15.21 -21.04 1.50
CA ILE A 145 -15.37 -19.63 1.86
C ILE A 145 -14.18 -18.80 1.39
N TYR A 146 -12.95 -19.27 1.60
CA TYR A 146 -11.76 -18.46 1.31
C TYR A 146 -11.53 -18.29 -0.20
N CYS A 147 -11.72 -19.34 -1.01
CA CYS A 147 -11.63 -19.22 -2.48
C CYS A 147 -12.72 -18.32 -3.09
N SER A 148 -13.87 -18.15 -2.41
CA SER A 148 -14.98 -17.31 -2.87
C SER A 148 -14.99 -15.93 -2.18
N VAL A 149 -15.44 -15.89 -0.94
CA VAL A 149 -15.53 -14.70 -0.08
C VAL A 149 -14.17 -14.07 0.15
N GLY A 150 -13.11 -14.87 0.33
CA GLY A 150 -11.74 -14.36 0.53
C GLY A 150 -11.25 -13.56 -0.68
N ASN A 151 -11.42 -14.09 -1.89
CA ASN A 151 -11.13 -13.34 -3.13
C ASN A 151 -12.02 -12.10 -3.28
N GLY A 152 -13.30 -12.21 -2.93
CA GLY A 152 -14.20 -11.05 -2.90
C GLY A 152 -13.70 -9.95 -1.97
N TYR A 153 -13.27 -10.29 -0.75
CA TYR A 153 -12.71 -9.34 0.20
C TYR A 153 -11.40 -8.73 -0.33
N ARG A 154 -10.48 -9.56 -0.82
CA ARG A 154 -9.18 -9.15 -1.39
C ARG A 154 -9.31 -8.12 -2.51
N LEU A 155 -10.38 -8.18 -3.30
CA LEU A 155 -10.59 -7.32 -4.47
C LEU A 155 -11.54 -6.14 -4.24
N THR A 156 -12.26 -6.11 -3.11
CA THR A 156 -13.31 -5.11 -2.86
C THR A 156 -13.26 -4.45 -1.48
N ALA A 157 -12.50 -5.01 -0.54
CA ALA A 157 -12.49 -4.62 0.87
C ALA A 157 -13.88 -4.55 1.51
N ASN A 158 -14.86 -5.33 1.01
CA ASN A 158 -16.24 -5.30 1.49
C ASN A 158 -16.32 -5.78 2.97
N PRO A 159 -16.81 -4.95 3.91
CA PRO A 159 -16.93 -5.32 5.32
C PRO A 159 -17.77 -6.57 5.60
N GLN A 160 -18.81 -6.83 4.80
CA GLN A 160 -19.62 -8.05 4.95
C GLN A 160 -18.77 -9.31 4.70
N TYR A 161 -17.90 -9.29 3.69
CA TYR A 161 -17.02 -10.42 3.41
C TYR A 161 -16.03 -10.66 4.57
N ARG A 162 -15.53 -9.58 5.20
CA ARG A 162 -14.72 -9.69 6.42
C ARG A 162 -15.47 -10.41 7.54
N GLU A 163 -16.73 -10.06 7.80
CA GLU A 163 -17.55 -10.71 8.83
C GLU A 163 -17.74 -12.20 8.55
N VAL A 164 -18.04 -12.56 7.30
CA VAL A 164 -18.20 -13.95 6.87
C VAL A 164 -16.90 -14.74 7.03
N LEU A 165 -15.75 -14.16 6.68
CA LEU A 165 -14.43 -14.80 6.86
C LEU A 165 -14.14 -15.08 8.34
N VAL A 166 -14.36 -14.10 9.21
CA VAL A 166 -14.14 -14.25 10.66
C VAL A 166 -15.07 -15.30 11.25
N GLN A 167 -16.34 -15.30 10.86
CA GLN A 167 -17.30 -16.29 11.34
C GLN A 167 -16.96 -17.70 10.83
N ALA A 168 -16.55 -17.84 9.56
CA ALA A 168 -16.12 -19.13 9.01
C ALA A 168 -14.87 -19.67 9.71
N ALA A 169 -13.90 -18.81 10.03
CA ALA A 169 -12.70 -19.19 10.78
C ALA A 169 -13.05 -19.64 12.21
N LYS A 170 -13.96 -18.93 12.89
CA LYS A 170 -14.49 -19.34 14.19
C LYS A 170 -15.13 -20.72 14.12
N THR A 171 -15.95 -20.98 13.10
CA THR A 171 -16.58 -22.29 12.88
C THR A 171 -15.53 -23.37 12.63
N LEU A 172 -14.56 -23.14 11.75
CA LEU A 172 -13.48 -24.09 11.45
C LEU A 172 -12.65 -24.42 12.69
N ALA A 173 -12.33 -23.42 13.52
CA ALA A 173 -11.59 -23.59 14.76
C ALA A 173 -12.27 -24.55 15.76
N THR A 174 -13.60 -24.70 15.73
CA THR A 174 -14.31 -25.67 16.60
C THR A 174 -13.96 -27.12 16.31
N ARG A 175 -13.39 -27.42 15.14
CA ARG A 175 -12.95 -28.76 14.74
C ARG A 175 -11.52 -29.07 15.20
N PHE A 176 -10.82 -28.12 15.81
CA PHE A 176 -9.49 -28.33 16.38
C PHE A 176 -9.56 -29.14 17.67
N ASN A 177 -8.73 -30.18 17.77
CA ASN A 177 -8.52 -30.92 19.00
C ASN A 177 -7.12 -30.59 19.55
N PRO A 178 -6.98 -29.95 20.73
CA PRO A 178 -5.69 -29.56 21.27
C PRO A 178 -4.80 -30.74 21.70
N THR A 179 -5.39 -31.91 21.99
CA THR A 179 -4.64 -33.13 22.32
C THR A 179 -4.00 -33.75 21.08
N VAL A 180 -4.71 -33.75 19.95
CA VAL A 180 -4.14 -34.19 18.66
C VAL A 180 -3.23 -33.12 18.07
N GLY A 181 -3.56 -31.84 18.28
CA GLY A 181 -2.88 -30.71 17.66
C GLY A 181 -3.31 -30.43 16.22
N CYS A 182 -4.42 -31.03 15.76
CA CYS A 182 -4.95 -30.87 14.40
C CYS A 182 -6.45 -30.54 14.37
N ILE A 183 -6.89 -30.12 13.18
CA ILE A 183 -8.29 -29.92 12.81
C ILE A 183 -8.79 -31.24 12.22
N ARG A 184 -9.94 -31.73 12.67
CA ARG A 184 -10.56 -32.96 12.14
C ARG A 184 -11.07 -32.72 10.72
N SER A 185 -10.68 -33.56 9.75
CA SER A 185 -11.05 -33.34 8.35
C SER A 185 -12.53 -33.56 8.06
N TRP A 186 -13.12 -34.66 8.52
CA TRP A 186 -14.55 -34.97 8.33
C TRP A 186 -15.12 -35.82 9.46
N ASP A 187 -16.45 -35.95 9.47
CA ASP A 187 -17.20 -36.71 10.48
C ASP A 187 -17.74 -38.07 9.96
N HIS A 188 -17.61 -38.37 8.66
CA HIS A 188 -18.04 -39.65 8.09
C HIS A 188 -16.97 -40.75 8.23
N ASN A 189 -17.34 -42.00 7.92
CA ASN A 189 -16.48 -43.18 8.05
C ASN A 189 -15.89 -43.37 9.46
N SER A 190 -16.66 -43.04 10.50
CA SER A 190 -16.26 -43.24 11.91
C SER A 190 -16.02 -44.70 12.30
N HIS A 191 -16.41 -45.66 11.44
CA HIS A 191 -16.07 -47.06 11.58
C HIS A 191 -14.63 -47.39 11.13
N ARG A 192 -13.96 -46.47 10.42
CA ARG A 192 -12.58 -46.60 9.94
C ARG A 192 -11.60 -45.73 10.71
N TRP A 193 -12.02 -44.53 11.10
CA TRP A 193 -11.14 -43.51 11.67
C TRP A 193 -11.79 -42.79 12.85
N ASP A 194 -11.05 -42.66 13.94
CA ASP A 194 -11.47 -41.94 15.14
C ASP A 194 -11.33 -40.43 14.94
N PHE A 195 -10.19 -39.99 14.39
CA PHE A 195 -9.87 -38.58 14.13
C PHE A 195 -9.02 -38.47 12.84
N PRO A 196 -9.65 -38.51 11.66
CA PRO A 196 -8.93 -38.43 10.40
C PRO A 196 -8.47 -37.00 10.12
N VAL A 197 -7.21 -36.86 9.70
CA VAL A 197 -6.59 -35.62 9.20
C VAL A 197 -6.00 -35.90 7.82
N ILE A 198 -6.42 -35.15 6.81
CA ILE A 198 -5.93 -35.29 5.42
C ILE A 198 -4.98 -34.15 5.03
N ILE A 199 -4.09 -34.42 4.08
CA ILE A 199 -3.08 -33.44 3.64
C ILE A 199 -3.69 -32.17 3.03
N ASP A 200 -4.85 -32.27 2.40
CA ASP A 200 -5.65 -31.17 1.83
C ASP A 200 -6.03 -30.12 2.89
N ASN A 201 -6.08 -30.54 4.16
CA ASN A 201 -6.41 -29.65 5.28
C ASN A 201 -5.38 -28.51 5.43
N MET A 202 -4.16 -28.69 4.89
CA MET A 202 -3.13 -27.64 4.86
C MET A 202 -3.60 -26.37 4.13
N LEU A 203 -4.37 -26.50 3.04
CA LEU A 203 -4.84 -25.35 2.26
C LEU A 203 -5.94 -24.58 3.01
N ASN A 204 -6.68 -25.27 3.89
CA ASN A 204 -7.75 -24.68 4.66
C ASN A 204 -7.26 -23.83 5.85
N LEU A 205 -5.98 -23.94 6.20
CA LEU A 205 -5.37 -23.14 7.26
C LEU A 205 -5.24 -21.66 6.87
N GLU A 206 -5.24 -21.34 5.58
CA GLU A 206 -5.15 -19.97 5.08
C GLU A 206 -6.28 -19.07 5.60
N LEU A 207 -7.49 -19.63 5.74
CA LEU A 207 -8.63 -18.92 6.35
C LEU A 207 -8.35 -18.50 7.81
N LEU A 208 -7.65 -19.34 8.58
CA LEU A 208 -7.31 -19.04 9.98
C LEU A 208 -6.19 -17.99 10.08
N PHE A 209 -5.20 -18.06 9.19
CA PHE A 209 -4.18 -17.02 9.10
C PHE A 209 -4.78 -15.67 8.73
N GLU A 210 -5.69 -15.62 7.76
CA GLU A 210 -6.40 -14.39 7.41
C GLU A 210 -7.25 -13.88 8.57
N ALA A 211 -8.01 -14.74 9.25
CA ALA A 211 -8.79 -14.33 10.43
C ALA A 211 -7.92 -13.73 11.55
N THR A 212 -6.69 -14.22 11.72
CA THR A 212 -5.70 -13.61 12.63
C THR A 212 -5.40 -12.18 12.21
N LYS A 213 -5.10 -11.93 10.93
CA LYS A 213 -4.82 -10.58 10.42
C LYS A 213 -6.01 -9.64 10.59
N LEU A 214 -7.21 -10.14 10.28
CA LEU A 214 -8.44 -9.35 10.34
C LEU A 214 -8.84 -8.96 11.76
N THR A 215 -8.63 -9.84 12.74
CA THR A 215 -9.15 -9.67 14.11
C THR A 215 -8.09 -9.33 15.15
N GLY A 216 -6.83 -9.64 14.87
CA GLY A 216 -5.75 -9.64 15.87
C GLY A 216 -5.82 -10.81 16.86
N ASP A 217 -6.80 -11.72 16.75
CA ASP A 217 -6.93 -12.88 17.65
C ASP A 217 -5.91 -13.96 17.27
N SER A 218 -4.89 -14.11 18.11
CA SER A 218 -3.81 -15.08 17.91
C SER A 218 -4.26 -16.55 18.00
N THR A 219 -5.47 -16.84 18.49
CA THR A 219 -5.99 -18.21 18.61
C THR A 219 -6.02 -18.91 17.25
N TYR A 220 -6.44 -18.21 16.19
CA TYR A 220 -6.50 -18.78 14.84
C TYR A 220 -5.11 -19.14 14.31
N TYR A 221 -4.12 -18.25 14.51
CA TYR A 221 -2.72 -18.51 14.17
C TYR A 221 -2.15 -19.71 14.91
N GLN A 222 -2.40 -19.79 16.22
CA GLN A 222 -1.91 -20.91 17.05
C GLN A 222 -2.48 -22.25 16.60
N ILE A 223 -3.78 -22.30 16.28
CA ILE A 223 -4.43 -23.50 15.72
C ILE A 223 -3.80 -23.89 14.38
N ALA A 224 -3.64 -22.93 13.46
CA ALA A 224 -3.05 -23.19 12.15
C ALA A 224 -1.60 -23.70 12.24
N VAL A 225 -0.77 -23.07 13.07
CA VAL A 225 0.61 -23.49 13.31
C VAL A 225 0.68 -24.86 13.98
N SER A 226 -0.18 -25.13 14.97
CA SER A 226 -0.26 -26.45 15.60
C SER A 226 -0.59 -27.54 14.58
N HIS A 227 -1.57 -27.28 13.71
CA HIS A 227 -1.96 -28.21 12.65
C HIS A 227 -0.81 -28.47 11.68
N ALA A 228 -0.17 -27.41 11.18
CA ALA A 228 0.94 -27.52 10.23
C ALA A 228 2.14 -28.28 10.81
N ASN A 229 2.46 -28.05 12.09
CA ASN A 229 3.54 -28.76 12.80
C ASN A 229 3.24 -30.25 12.99
N THR A 230 2.00 -30.58 13.36
CA THR A 230 1.60 -31.97 13.58
C THR A 230 1.54 -32.73 12.26
N THR A 231 1.03 -32.11 11.20
CA THR A 231 1.05 -32.63 9.83
C THR A 231 2.48 -32.86 9.36
N LEU A 232 3.39 -31.91 9.63
CA LEU A 232 4.81 -31.99 9.24
C LEU A 232 5.48 -33.22 9.86
N LYS A 233 5.10 -33.57 11.08
CA LYS A 233 5.64 -34.72 11.81
C LYS A 233 5.13 -36.06 11.29
N ASN A 234 3.86 -36.14 10.87
CA ASN A 234 3.17 -37.42 10.75
C ASN A 234 2.78 -37.81 9.32
N HIS A 235 2.48 -36.83 8.45
CA HIS A 235 2.01 -37.06 7.07
C HIS A 235 3.14 -37.36 6.08
N PHE A 236 4.39 -37.05 6.41
CA PHE A 236 5.52 -37.27 5.51
C PHE A 236 6.21 -38.61 5.77
N ARG A 237 6.60 -39.28 4.68
CA ARG A 237 7.54 -40.40 4.67
C ARG A 237 8.99 -39.86 4.71
N PRO A 238 10.00 -40.69 4.99
CA PRO A 238 11.40 -40.25 5.05
C PRO A 238 11.94 -39.63 3.76
N ASP A 239 11.37 -40.01 2.61
CA ASP A 239 11.73 -39.48 1.29
C ASP A 239 10.96 -38.19 0.93
N TYR A 240 10.10 -37.70 1.83
CA TYR A 240 9.24 -36.52 1.68
C TYR A 240 7.98 -36.72 0.83
N SER A 241 7.71 -37.94 0.34
CA SER A 241 6.37 -38.27 -0.16
C SER A 241 5.33 -38.24 0.97
N THR A 242 4.07 -38.01 0.61
CA THR A 242 2.98 -37.87 1.59
C THR A 242 2.03 -39.07 1.67
N TYR A 243 1.63 -39.41 2.89
CA TYR A 243 0.38 -40.13 3.13
C TYR A 243 -0.80 -39.18 2.89
N HIS A 244 -1.93 -39.72 2.44
CA HIS A 244 -3.14 -38.92 2.28
C HIS A 244 -3.82 -38.69 3.64
N VAL A 245 -4.10 -39.76 4.40
CA VAL A 245 -4.86 -39.71 5.67
C VAL A 245 -3.99 -40.17 6.83
N ILE A 246 -3.98 -39.41 7.93
CA ILE A 246 -3.47 -39.86 9.22
C ILE A 246 -4.63 -39.88 10.20
N ASP A 247 -4.84 -41.03 10.85
CA ASP A 247 -5.84 -41.22 11.89
C ASP A 247 -5.20 -41.16 13.27
N TYR A 248 -5.84 -40.45 14.18
CA TYR A 248 -5.34 -40.22 15.53
C TYR A 248 -6.34 -40.69 16.58
N ASN A 249 -5.81 -41.13 17.72
CA ASN A 249 -6.63 -41.26 18.92
C ASN A 249 -6.93 -39.86 19.49
N PRO A 250 -8.21 -39.42 19.54
CA PRO A 250 -8.55 -38.06 19.96
C PRO A 250 -8.31 -37.78 21.45
N LYS A 251 -8.09 -38.82 22.28
CA LYS A 251 -7.82 -38.71 23.71
C LYS A 251 -6.33 -38.66 24.04
N THR A 252 -5.47 -39.24 23.20
CA THR A 252 -4.02 -39.34 23.48
C THR A 252 -3.15 -38.61 22.46
N GLY A 253 -3.68 -38.27 21.28
CA GLY A 253 -2.92 -37.67 20.18
C GLY A 253 -1.99 -38.65 19.46
N ALA A 254 -2.03 -39.94 19.80
CA ALA A 254 -1.21 -40.95 19.13
C ALA A 254 -1.73 -41.26 17.72
N VAL A 255 -0.81 -41.41 16.76
CA VAL A 255 -1.14 -41.90 15.42
C VAL A 255 -1.58 -43.36 15.54
N GLN A 256 -2.77 -43.68 15.03
CA GLN A 256 -3.31 -45.03 14.97
C GLN A 256 -3.00 -45.67 13.61
N HIS A 257 -3.30 -44.95 12.53
CA HIS A 257 -3.18 -45.46 11.17
C HIS A 257 -2.64 -44.39 10.21
N LYS A 258 -1.92 -44.83 9.18
CA LYS A 258 -1.52 -44.02 8.03
C LYS A 258 -2.10 -44.65 6.78
N ASN A 259 -3.03 -43.97 6.12
CA ASN A 259 -3.84 -44.55 5.06
C ASN A 259 -3.96 -43.66 3.83
N THR A 260 -4.68 -44.17 2.84
CA THR A 260 -5.22 -43.40 1.73
C THR A 260 -6.74 -43.45 1.64
N HIS A 261 -7.32 -42.41 1.02
CA HIS A 261 -8.73 -42.41 0.60
C HIS A 261 -8.89 -42.31 -0.92
N GLN A 262 -7.95 -41.65 -1.62
CA GLN A 262 -8.02 -41.41 -3.07
C GLN A 262 -6.79 -41.86 -3.85
N GLY A 263 -5.69 -42.21 -3.18
CA GLY A 263 -4.48 -42.76 -3.80
C GLY A 263 -4.61 -44.25 -4.10
N LEU A 264 -3.62 -44.80 -4.81
CA LEU A 264 -3.55 -46.21 -5.17
C LEU A 264 -3.52 -47.15 -3.96
N SER A 265 -2.68 -46.85 -2.97
CA SER A 265 -2.56 -47.62 -1.73
C SER A 265 -2.13 -46.71 -0.57
N ASP A 266 -2.11 -47.24 0.65
CA ASP A 266 -1.65 -46.51 1.84
C ASP A 266 -0.19 -46.07 1.70
N GLU A 267 0.62 -46.87 0.99
CA GLU A 267 2.04 -46.62 0.72
C GLU A 267 2.29 -45.77 -0.53
N SER A 268 1.29 -45.58 -1.39
CA SER A 268 1.47 -44.81 -2.63
C SER A 268 1.49 -43.30 -2.40
N THR A 269 1.92 -42.57 -3.43
CA THR A 269 1.93 -41.10 -3.43
C THR A 269 0.93 -40.55 -4.44
N TRP A 270 -0.24 -40.20 -3.92
CA TRP A 270 -1.28 -39.52 -4.66
C TRP A 270 -0.83 -38.12 -5.08
N SER A 271 -0.87 -37.83 -6.39
CA SER A 271 -0.17 -36.65 -6.93
C SER A 271 -0.74 -35.31 -6.45
N ARG A 272 -2.06 -35.24 -6.26
CA ARG A 272 -2.71 -34.03 -5.71
C ARG A 272 -2.46 -33.85 -4.22
N GLY A 273 -2.27 -34.93 -3.46
CA GLY A 273 -1.87 -34.84 -2.05
C GLY A 273 -0.49 -34.22 -1.89
N GLU A 274 0.44 -34.63 -2.75
CA GLU A 274 1.78 -34.05 -2.81
C GLU A 274 1.75 -32.58 -3.26
N ALA A 275 0.88 -32.24 -4.23
CA ALA A 275 0.63 -30.86 -4.65
C ALA A 275 0.10 -30.00 -3.49
N TRP A 276 -0.82 -30.54 -2.67
CA TRP A 276 -1.31 -29.85 -1.48
C TRP A 276 -0.25 -29.63 -0.42
N ALA A 277 0.65 -30.58 -0.24
CA ALA A 277 1.79 -30.40 0.65
C ALA A 277 2.72 -29.29 0.15
N LEU A 278 3.08 -29.28 -1.14
CA LEU A 278 3.91 -28.24 -1.73
C LEU A 278 3.32 -26.85 -1.48
N TYR A 279 2.07 -26.66 -1.90
CA TYR A 279 1.39 -25.37 -1.76
C TYR A 279 1.21 -25.02 -0.28
N GLY A 280 0.66 -25.94 0.51
CA GLY A 280 0.30 -25.71 1.92
C GLY A 280 1.49 -25.27 2.77
N TYR A 281 2.67 -25.88 2.58
CA TYR A 281 3.88 -25.47 3.29
C TYR A 281 4.50 -24.17 2.76
N THR A 282 4.38 -23.90 1.45
CA THR A 282 4.70 -22.56 0.91
C THR A 282 3.82 -21.48 1.54
N MET A 283 2.51 -21.69 1.62
CA MET A 283 1.56 -20.77 2.26
C MET A 283 1.85 -20.61 3.76
N CYS A 284 2.12 -21.69 4.49
CA CYS A 284 2.50 -21.60 5.90
C CYS A 284 3.78 -20.78 6.10
N TYR A 285 4.76 -20.87 5.17
CA TYR A 285 5.95 -20.02 5.23
C TYR A 285 5.60 -18.55 5.02
N ARG A 286 4.76 -18.20 4.02
CA ARG A 286 4.30 -16.82 3.80
C ARG A 286 3.70 -16.22 5.08
N GLU A 287 2.85 -16.98 5.76
CA GLU A 287 2.07 -16.50 6.90
C GLU A 287 2.84 -16.45 8.22
N THR A 288 3.95 -17.21 8.33
CA THR A 288 4.67 -17.35 9.61
C THR A 288 6.12 -16.88 9.57
N GLY A 289 6.74 -16.86 8.39
CA GLY A 289 8.18 -16.67 8.22
C GLY A 289 9.04 -17.80 8.81
N ASP A 290 8.44 -18.91 9.29
CA ASP A 290 9.19 -19.99 9.95
C ASP A 290 9.95 -20.84 8.92
N PRO A 291 11.30 -20.83 8.93
CA PRO A 291 12.11 -21.45 7.88
C PRO A 291 11.89 -22.96 7.73
N LYS A 292 11.34 -23.67 8.73
CA LYS A 292 11.06 -25.10 8.60
C LYS A 292 10.00 -25.41 7.54
N TYR A 293 9.03 -24.51 7.35
CA TYR A 293 7.99 -24.70 6.34
C TYR A 293 8.54 -24.45 4.93
N LEU A 294 9.42 -23.46 4.77
CA LEU A 294 10.15 -23.24 3.52
C LEU A 294 10.97 -24.49 3.15
N GLN A 295 11.76 -25.01 4.11
CA GLN A 295 12.56 -26.22 3.90
C GLN A 295 11.69 -27.42 3.51
N GLN A 296 10.51 -27.59 4.13
CA GLN A 296 9.61 -28.67 3.78
C GLN A 296 9.07 -28.52 2.34
N ALA A 297 8.63 -27.32 1.96
CA ALA A 297 8.15 -27.06 0.60
C ALA A 297 9.26 -27.33 -0.44
N GLU A 298 10.50 -26.94 -0.17
CA GLU A 298 11.65 -27.21 -1.05
C GLU A 298 11.95 -28.72 -1.17
N LYS A 299 11.80 -29.48 -0.08
CA LYS A 299 11.98 -30.94 -0.07
C LYS A 299 10.90 -31.67 -0.86
N VAL A 300 9.64 -31.26 -0.71
CA VAL A 300 8.52 -31.75 -1.52
C VAL A 300 8.74 -31.43 -3.00
N ALA A 301 9.12 -30.19 -3.33
CA ALA A 301 9.44 -29.80 -4.70
C ALA A 301 10.62 -30.64 -5.26
N HIS A 302 11.65 -30.87 -4.47
CA HIS A 302 12.77 -31.72 -4.86
C HIS A 302 12.31 -33.15 -5.15
N TRP A 303 11.51 -33.75 -4.28
CA TRP A 303 10.95 -35.09 -4.49
C TRP A 303 10.13 -35.16 -5.79
N LEU A 304 9.18 -34.24 -5.99
CA LEU A 304 8.34 -34.17 -7.20
C LEU A 304 9.16 -34.18 -8.50
N PHE A 305 10.20 -33.34 -8.59
CA PHE A 305 10.96 -33.17 -9.83
C PHE A 305 12.16 -34.11 -9.98
N THR A 306 12.44 -34.94 -8.97
CA THR A 306 13.42 -36.03 -9.07
C THR A 306 12.79 -37.41 -9.12
N HIS A 307 11.47 -37.51 -8.88
CA HIS A 307 10.75 -38.78 -8.96
C HIS A 307 10.80 -39.37 -10.38
N PRO A 308 11.15 -40.66 -10.55
CA PRO A 308 11.33 -41.27 -11.86
C PRO A 308 10.07 -41.28 -12.73
N ASN A 309 8.90 -41.26 -12.09
CA ASN A 309 7.60 -41.26 -12.78
C ASN A 309 7.04 -39.86 -13.06
N MET A 310 7.77 -38.78 -12.73
CA MET A 310 7.39 -37.42 -13.14
C MET A 310 7.49 -37.31 -14.68
N PRO A 311 6.39 -37.03 -15.40
CA PRO A 311 6.41 -36.95 -16.86
C PRO A 311 7.25 -35.78 -17.38
N LYS A 312 7.76 -35.90 -18.61
CA LYS A 312 8.60 -34.85 -19.24
C LYS A 312 7.89 -33.52 -19.43
N ASP A 313 6.58 -33.54 -19.60
CA ASP A 313 5.73 -32.34 -19.69
C ASP A 313 5.35 -31.78 -18.31
N LEU A 314 5.82 -32.40 -17.22
CA LEU A 314 5.60 -32.01 -15.83
C LEU A 314 4.14 -32.02 -15.39
N ILE A 315 3.27 -32.72 -16.13
CA ILE A 315 1.87 -32.93 -15.76
C ILE A 315 1.76 -34.31 -15.10
N PRO A 316 1.58 -34.44 -13.79
CA PRO A 316 1.68 -35.73 -13.12
C PRO A 316 0.56 -36.70 -13.54
N TYR A 317 0.82 -38.00 -13.39
CA TYR A 317 -0.25 -39.00 -13.34
C TYR A 317 -1.09 -38.80 -12.07
N TRP A 318 -2.25 -39.45 -11.99
CA TRP A 318 -3.10 -39.36 -10.79
C TRP A 318 -2.45 -39.87 -9.50
N ASP A 319 -1.49 -40.80 -9.61
CA ASP A 319 -0.66 -41.33 -8.53
C ASP A 319 0.73 -41.66 -9.08
N PHE A 320 1.79 -41.35 -8.33
CA PHE A 320 3.17 -41.55 -8.76
C PHE A 320 3.61 -43.01 -8.78
N ASP A 321 2.87 -43.89 -8.10
CA ASP A 321 3.16 -45.33 -8.00
C ASP A 321 2.18 -46.19 -8.83
N ALA A 322 1.37 -45.54 -9.69
CA ALA A 322 0.39 -46.22 -10.52
C ALA A 322 1.06 -47.26 -11.45
N PRO A 323 0.56 -48.51 -11.50
CA PRO A 323 1.32 -49.64 -12.06
C PRO A 323 1.43 -49.63 -13.59
N HIS A 324 0.58 -48.89 -14.29
CA HIS A 324 0.54 -48.89 -15.76
C HIS A 324 1.09 -47.61 -16.40
N ILE A 325 1.88 -46.81 -15.69
CA ILE A 325 2.59 -45.65 -16.26
C ILE A 325 3.44 -46.10 -17.47
N PRO A 326 3.33 -45.48 -18.67
CA PRO A 326 2.72 -44.17 -18.95
C PRO A 326 1.25 -44.17 -19.41
N ASN A 327 0.54 -45.31 -19.36
CA ASN A 327 -0.85 -45.46 -19.80
C ASN A 327 -1.88 -45.16 -18.69
N GLU A 328 -1.45 -44.56 -17.58
CA GLU A 328 -2.33 -44.11 -16.50
C GLU A 328 -2.89 -42.71 -16.82
N PRO A 329 -4.09 -42.36 -16.32
CA PRO A 329 -4.65 -41.04 -16.53
C PRO A 329 -3.82 -39.98 -15.81
N ARG A 330 -3.76 -38.80 -16.42
CA ARG A 330 -3.14 -37.61 -15.83
C ARG A 330 -4.02 -37.01 -14.75
N ASP A 331 -3.41 -36.17 -13.92
CA ASP A 331 -4.14 -35.25 -13.07
C ASP A 331 -3.68 -33.81 -13.29
N VAL A 332 -4.34 -33.15 -14.24
CA VAL A 332 -4.13 -31.73 -14.53
C VAL A 332 -4.39 -30.85 -13.30
N SER A 333 -5.31 -31.23 -12.42
CA SER A 333 -5.55 -30.47 -11.20
C SER A 333 -4.33 -30.41 -10.28
N ALA A 334 -3.63 -31.53 -10.05
CA ALA A 334 -2.36 -31.55 -9.33
C ALA A 334 -1.30 -30.63 -10.00
N ALA A 335 -1.19 -30.67 -11.33
CA ALA A 335 -0.27 -29.78 -12.06
C ALA A 335 -0.56 -28.29 -11.82
N THR A 336 -1.83 -27.87 -11.84
CA THR A 336 -2.20 -26.46 -11.62
C THR A 336 -1.86 -25.97 -10.21
N VAL A 337 -2.05 -26.84 -9.22
CA VAL A 337 -1.68 -26.57 -7.82
C VAL A 337 -0.16 -26.49 -7.66
N ILE A 338 0.58 -27.42 -8.26
CA ILE A 338 2.05 -27.39 -8.28
C ILE A 338 2.55 -26.10 -8.93
N ALA A 339 2.00 -25.71 -10.09
CA ALA A 339 2.39 -24.48 -10.77
C ALA A 339 2.15 -23.25 -9.88
N SER A 340 0.98 -23.13 -9.27
CA SER A 340 0.67 -22.02 -8.38
C SER A 340 1.60 -21.99 -7.15
N GLY A 341 1.80 -23.13 -6.49
CA GLY A 341 2.69 -23.25 -5.33
C GLY A 341 4.15 -22.94 -5.66
N LEU A 342 4.66 -23.39 -6.80
CA LEU A 342 6.03 -23.08 -7.25
C LEU A 342 6.24 -21.61 -7.58
N LEU A 343 5.24 -20.93 -8.17
CA LEU A 343 5.34 -19.50 -8.46
C LEU A 343 5.49 -18.70 -7.17
N GLU A 344 4.74 -19.04 -6.13
CA GLU A 344 4.88 -18.40 -4.81
C GLU A 344 6.18 -18.79 -4.11
N LEU A 345 6.54 -20.09 -4.09
CA LEU A 345 7.81 -20.58 -3.52
C LEU A 345 9.02 -19.91 -4.17
N SER A 346 8.93 -19.58 -5.47
CA SER A 346 9.99 -18.90 -6.21
C SER A 346 10.36 -17.53 -5.65
N THR A 347 9.47 -16.91 -4.87
CA THR A 347 9.69 -15.60 -4.26
C THR A 347 10.45 -15.66 -2.94
N TYR A 348 10.56 -16.86 -2.35
CA TYR A 348 11.18 -17.10 -1.05
C TYR A 348 12.48 -17.89 -1.14
N SER A 349 12.54 -18.87 -2.05
CA SER A 349 13.64 -19.80 -2.15
C SER A 349 14.85 -19.22 -2.91
N ASN A 350 16.05 -19.62 -2.49
CA ASN A 350 17.28 -19.40 -3.25
C ASN A 350 17.28 -20.14 -4.60
N GLN A 351 16.46 -21.19 -4.76
CA GLN A 351 16.23 -21.92 -6.00
C GLN A 351 15.11 -21.30 -6.86
N GLY A 352 14.64 -20.10 -6.53
CA GLY A 352 13.43 -19.54 -7.13
C GLY A 352 13.44 -19.42 -8.66
N LYS A 353 14.61 -19.23 -9.29
CA LYS A 353 14.72 -19.26 -10.76
C LYS A 353 14.31 -20.60 -11.38
N ASP A 354 14.71 -21.70 -10.75
CA ASP A 354 14.39 -23.05 -11.20
C ASP A 354 12.91 -23.39 -10.96
N TYR A 355 12.38 -23.06 -9.77
CA TYR A 355 10.95 -23.25 -9.48
C TYR A 355 10.05 -22.45 -10.42
N ARG A 356 10.42 -21.20 -10.73
CA ARG A 356 9.71 -20.38 -11.72
C ARG A 356 9.76 -21.01 -13.11
N ALA A 357 10.91 -21.52 -13.56
CA ALA A 357 11.04 -22.17 -14.86
C ALA A 357 10.19 -23.45 -14.97
N LYS A 358 10.12 -24.25 -13.90
CA LYS A 358 9.26 -25.44 -13.83
C LYS A 358 7.78 -25.08 -13.87
N ALA A 359 7.35 -24.07 -13.10
CA ALA A 359 5.98 -23.58 -13.16
C ALA A 359 5.59 -23.05 -14.55
N GLN A 360 6.50 -22.31 -15.20
CA GLN A 360 6.30 -21.84 -16.58
C GLN A 360 6.20 -22.99 -17.58
N THR A 361 6.98 -24.06 -17.39
CA THR A 361 6.90 -25.27 -18.22
C THR A 361 5.54 -25.95 -18.05
N ILE A 362 5.06 -26.11 -16.81
CA ILE A 362 3.72 -26.65 -16.52
C ILE A 362 2.65 -25.79 -17.20
N LEU A 363 2.66 -24.47 -16.98
CA LEU A 363 1.69 -23.54 -17.57
C LEU A 363 1.69 -23.60 -19.11
N ALA A 364 2.88 -23.62 -19.74
CA ALA A 364 2.99 -23.73 -21.19
C ALA A 364 2.36 -25.03 -21.71
N ASN A 365 2.67 -26.18 -21.09
CA ASN A 365 2.10 -27.46 -21.49
C ASN A 365 0.59 -27.50 -21.27
N LEU A 366 0.08 -26.97 -20.16
CA LEU A 366 -1.36 -26.84 -19.91
C LEU A 366 -2.05 -26.03 -21.03
N ILE A 367 -1.48 -24.88 -21.40
CA ILE A 367 -2.01 -23.96 -22.44
C ILE A 367 -1.96 -24.60 -23.83
N ASP A 368 -0.94 -25.38 -24.14
CA ASP A 368 -0.74 -25.91 -25.48
C ASP A 368 -1.40 -27.28 -25.71
N HIS A 369 -1.63 -28.06 -24.65
CA HIS A 369 -2.08 -29.46 -24.78
C HIS A 369 -3.31 -29.85 -23.95
N TYR A 370 -3.65 -29.13 -22.88
CA TYR A 370 -4.69 -29.57 -21.93
C TYR A 370 -5.91 -28.63 -21.83
N MET A 371 -5.87 -27.46 -22.48
CA MET A 371 -7.03 -26.56 -22.54
C MET A 371 -8.15 -27.14 -23.42
N SER A 372 -9.38 -26.93 -23.00
CA SER A 372 -10.58 -27.23 -23.78
C SER A 372 -10.59 -26.42 -25.08
N PRO A 373 -11.06 -27.00 -26.20
CA PRO A 373 -11.42 -26.21 -27.37
C PRO A 373 -12.48 -25.13 -27.00
N PRO A 374 -12.43 -23.94 -27.63
CA PRO A 374 -13.39 -22.87 -27.34
C PRO A 374 -14.85 -23.31 -27.56
N ASN A 375 -15.74 -22.91 -26.64
CA ASN A 375 -17.16 -23.27 -26.59
C ASN A 375 -17.46 -24.78 -26.48
N LYS A 376 -16.51 -25.59 -26.02
CA LYS A 376 -16.71 -27.03 -25.76
C LYS A 376 -16.69 -27.33 -24.26
N ASN A 377 -17.00 -28.59 -23.93
CA ASN A 377 -16.91 -29.15 -22.58
C ASN A 377 -17.67 -28.31 -21.55
N ARG A 378 -18.85 -27.82 -21.94
CA ARG A 378 -19.77 -27.00 -21.13
C ARG A 378 -19.13 -25.77 -20.47
N GLY A 379 -18.00 -25.29 -20.97
CA GLY A 379 -17.36 -24.09 -20.43
C GLY A 379 -16.20 -24.33 -19.44
N PHE A 380 -15.72 -25.56 -19.23
CA PHE A 380 -14.49 -25.78 -18.45
C PHE A 380 -13.23 -25.34 -19.23
N ILE A 381 -12.21 -24.83 -18.54
CA ILE A 381 -10.98 -24.30 -19.15
C ILE A 381 -10.01 -25.44 -19.45
N LEU A 382 -9.78 -26.33 -18.48
CA LEU A 382 -8.84 -27.45 -18.56
C LEU A 382 -9.56 -28.81 -18.59
N LEU A 383 -8.92 -29.78 -19.22
CA LEU A 383 -9.36 -31.19 -19.31
C LEU A 383 -8.40 -32.11 -18.54
N HIS A 384 -8.68 -33.41 -18.54
CA HIS A 384 -7.74 -34.46 -18.12
C HIS A 384 -7.28 -34.41 -16.65
N SER A 385 -8.17 -34.02 -15.73
CA SER A 385 -7.97 -34.17 -14.28
C SER A 385 -8.54 -35.50 -13.79
N THR A 386 -8.06 -35.99 -12.65
CA THR A 386 -8.55 -37.25 -12.05
C THR A 386 -8.94 -37.04 -10.58
N GLY A 387 -10.25 -37.09 -10.29
CA GLY A 387 -10.80 -36.89 -8.94
C GLY A 387 -10.48 -38.05 -8.00
N SER A 388 -11.07 -39.22 -8.20
CA SER A 388 -10.76 -40.43 -7.44
C SER A 388 -10.76 -41.65 -8.36
N LYS A 389 -9.57 -42.12 -8.74
CA LYS A 389 -9.40 -43.33 -9.54
C LYS A 389 -9.84 -44.60 -8.80
N PRO A 390 -9.55 -44.82 -7.50
CA PRO A 390 -10.01 -46.02 -6.78
C PRO A 390 -11.54 -46.15 -6.74
N SER A 391 -12.26 -45.03 -6.68
CA SER A 391 -13.73 -45.01 -6.73
C SER A 391 -14.29 -44.97 -8.16
N ASN A 392 -13.42 -44.90 -9.17
CA ASN A 392 -13.75 -44.67 -10.58
C ASN A 392 -14.67 -43.46 -10.82
N THR A 393 -14.47 -42.38 -10.05
CA THR A 393 -15.24 -41.15 -10.16
C THR A 393 -14.35 -40.02 -10.66
N GLU A 394 -14.84 -39.27 -11.65
CA GLU A 394 -14.17 -38.08 -12.18
C GLU A 394 -12.77 -38.39 -12.76
N VAL A 395 -12.61 -39.57 -13.38
CA VAL A 395 -11.36 -40.00 -14.05
C VAL A 395 -11.32 -39.44 -15.46
N ASP A 396 -10.24 -38.72 -15.79
CA ASP A 396 -10.06 -38.04 -17.07
C ASP A 396 -11.21 -37.05 -17.40
N LYS A 397 -11.48 -36.14 -16.45
CA LYS A 397 -12.56 -35.15 -16.53
C LYS A 397 -12.04 -33.73 -16.27
N PRO A 398 -12.76 -32.69 -16.74
CA PRO A 398 -12.52 -31.34 -16.23
C PRO A 398 -12.98 -31.23 -14.77
N LEU A 399 -12.27 -30.41 -13.99
CA LEU A 399 -12.56 -30.20 -12.57
C LEU A 399 -12.48 -28.71 -12.22
N SER A 400 -13.47 -28.20 -11.49
CA SER A 400 -13.59 -26.76 -11.18
C SER A 400 -12.38 -26.20 -10.43
N TYR A 401 -11.74 -26.99 -9.57
CA TYR A 401 -10.52 -26.59 -8.87
C TYR A 401 -9.28 -26.54 -9.77
N ALA A 402 -9.22 -27.36 -10.84
CA ALA A 402 -8.15 -27.23 -11.84
C ALA A 402 -8.21 -25.87 -12.53
N ASP A 403 -9.42 -25.44 -12.93
CA ASP A 403 -9.64 -24.12 -13.52
C ASP A 403 -9.28 -22.99 -12.54
N TYR A 404 -9.65 -23.11 -11.27
CA TYR A 404 -9.31 -22.13 -10.23
C TYR A 404 -7.79 -21.95 -10.07
N TYR A 405 -7.05 -23.04 -9.80
CA TYR A 405 -5.61 -22.96 -9.57
C TYR A 405 -4.82 -22.63 -10.85
N PHE A 406 -5.37 -22.95 -12.01
CA PHE A 406 -4.82 -22.49 -13.28
C PHE A 406 -4.87 -20.97 -13.39
N LEU A 407 -6.03 -20.35 -13.15
CA LEU A 407 -6.16 -18.89 -13.21
C LEU A 407 -5.34 -18.18 -12.13
N GLU A 408 -5.25 -18.77 -10.94
CA GLU A 408 -4.34 -18.28 -9.88
C GLU A 408 -2.88 -18.32 -10.34
N ALA A 409 -2.43 -19.43 -10.95
CA ALA A 409 -1.07 -19.55 -11.47
C ALA A 409 -0.80 -18.57 -12.62
N LEU A 410 -1.76 -18.35 -13.53
CA LEU A 410 -1.64 -17.31 -14.57
C LEU A 410 -1.49 -15.92 -13.97
N HIS A 411 -2.29 -15.60 -12.95
CA HIS A 411 -2.24 -14.32 -12.26
C HIS A 411 -0.89 -14.10 -11.57
N ARG A 412 -0.42 -15.07 -10.77
CA ARG A 412 0.90 -15.04 -10.12
C ARG A 412 2.04 -14.89 -11.13
N GLN A 413 1.96 -15.58 -12.26
CA GLN A 413 2.94 -15.47 -13.35
C GLN A 413 2.99 -14.05 -13.93
N GLU A 414 1.85 -13.39 -14.10
CA GLU A 414 1.77 -12.00 -14.56
C GLU A 414 2.32 -11.01 -13.53
N GLU A 415 2.02 -11.20 -12.25
CA GLU A 415 2.58 -10.37 -11.17
C GLU A 415 4.12 -10.46 -11.15
N LEU A 416 4.65 -11.68 -11.22
CA LEU A 416 6.09 -11.94 -11.27
C LEU A 416 6.77 -11.43 -12.55
N GLN A 417 6.06 -11.35 -13.67
CA GLN A 417 6.55 -10.72 -14.90
C GLN A 417 6.53 -9.20 -14.81
N SER A 418 5.53 -8.62 -14.15
CA SER A 418 5.44 -7.16 -13.98
C SER A 418 6.57 -6.60 -13.11
N GLY A 419 7.10 -7.41 -12.18
CA GLY A 419 8.08 -6.99 -11.18
C GLY A 419 7.53 -5.98 -10.16
N LYS A 420 6.23 -5.71 -10.19
CA LYS A 420 5.55 -4.75 -9.30
C LYS A 420 4.85 -5.49 -8.16
N VAL A 421 4.68 -4.79 -7.04
CA VAL A 421 3.96 -5.28 -5.86
C VAL A 421 2.89 -4.27 -5.41
N GLN A 422 1.86 -4.74 -4.72
CA GLN A 422 0.88 -3.89 -4.05
C GLN A 422 1.11 -3.93 -2.54
N SER A 423 0.63 -2.92 -1.81
CA SER A 423 0.66 -2.94 -0.33
C SER A 423 -0.48 -3.79 0.22
N ASP A 424 -0.30 -4.42 1.36
CA ASP A 424 -1.35 -5.12 2.10
C ASP A 424 -2.35 -4.16 2.74
N LEU A 425 -1.96 -2.90 2.94
CA LEU A 425 -2.80 -1.88 3.58
C LEU A 425 -3.65 -1.10 2.57
N VAL A 426 -3.11 -0.86 1.37
CA VAL A 426 -3.78 -0.09 0.30
C VAL A 426 -3.44 -0.68 -1.07
N ARG A 427 -4.48 -1.03 -1.84
CA ARG A 427 -4.34 -1.66 -3.16
C ARG A 427 -5.16 -0.95 -4.20
N LYS A 428 -4.77 -1.10 -5.47
CA LYS A 428 -5.67 -0.84 -6.59
C LYS A 428 -6.58 -2.03 -6.78
N ASN A 429 -7.89 -1.77 -6.76
CA ASN A 429 -8.85 -2.71 -7.27
C ASN A 429 -8.70 -2.87 -8.80
N PRO A 430 -9.35 -3.86 -9.41
CA PRO A 430 -9.26 -4.10 -10.85
C PRO A 430 -9.78 -2.95 -11.73
N ALA A 431 -10.60 -2.04 -11.19
CA ALA A 431 -11.02 -0.80 -11.88
C ALA A 431 -9.98 0.34 -11.76
N GLY A 432 -8.87 0.10 -11.06
CA GLY A 432 -7.76 1.04 -10.88
C GLY A 432 -7.99 2.09 -9.79
N GLN A 433 -8.96 1.88 -8.91
CA GLN A 433 -9.24 2.73 -7.74
C GLN A 433 -8.63 2.14 -6.47
N LEU A 434 -8.26 2.99 -5.51
CA LEU A 434 -7.76 2.53 -4.22
C LEU A 434 -8.86 1.88 -3.38
N ILE A 435 -8.50 0.78 -2.72
CA ILE A 435 -9.24 0.13 -1.65
C ILE A 435 -8.32 -0.02 -0.43
N TYR A 436 -8.89 0.09 0.76
CA TYR A 436 -8.18 0.19 2.02
C TYR A 436 -8.52 -1.00 2.90
N PHE A 437 -7.50 -1.61 3.51
CA PHE A 437 -7.65 -2.74 4.41
C PHE A 437 -7.40 -2.28 5.84
N PRO A 438 -8.43 -2.26 6.69
CA PRO A 438 -8.27 -1.84 8.08
C PRO A 438 -7.49 -2.87 8.89
N ASP A 439 -6.71 -2.39 9.85
CA ASP A 439 -6.17 -3.25 10.91
C ASP A 439 -7.29 -3.73 11.86
N ALA A 440 -6.92 -4.53 12.86
CA ALA A 440 -7.86 -5.08 13.85
C ALA A 440 -8.65 -4.02 14.64
N GLN A 441 -8.14 -2.78 14.74
CA GLN A 441 -8.80 -1.66 15.43
C GLN A 441 -9.58 -0.76 14.46
N GLY A 442 -9.57 -1.07 13.15
CA GLY A 442 -10.25 -0.30 12.12
C GLY A 442 -9.38 0.77 11.47
N ASN A 443 -8.09 0.88 11.82
CA ASN A 443 -7.22 1.91 11.26
C ASN A 443 -6.84 1.59 9.82
N VAL A 444 -6.84 2.61 8.97
CA VAL A 444 -6.32 2.54 7.60
C VAL A 444 -5.27 3.61 7.37
N ILE A 445 -4.47 3.48 6.30
CA ILE A 445 -3.66 4.59 5.81
C ILE A 445 -4.60 5.77 5.46
N PRO A 446 -4.39 6.97 6.04
CA PRO A 446 -5.27 8.10 5.78
C PRO A 446 -5.33 8.52 4.30
N ASP A 447 -6.45 9.12 3.90
CA ASP A 447 -6.52 9.89 2.67
C ASP A 447 -5.78 11.23 2.85
N PHE A 448 -4.69 11.42 2.11
CA PHE A 448 -3.88 12.64 2.13
C PHE A 448 -4.22 13.59 0.96
N SER A 449 -5.23 13.30 0.14
CA SER A 449 -5.53 14.09 -1.06
C SER A 449 -6.18 15.45 -0.78
N HIS A 450 -6.73 15.65 0.42
CA HIS A 450 -7.43 16.85 0.86
C HIS A 450 -6.50 17.96 1.42
N VAL A 451 -5.33 18.15 0.79
CA VAL A 451 -4.32 19.14 1.20
C VAL A 451 -3.97 20.11 0.07
N GLY A 452 -3.29 21.20 0.42
CA GLY A 452 -2.87 22.24 -0.50
C GLY A 452 -3.98 23.25 -0.80
N TYR A 453 -3.72 24.12 -1.77
CA TYR A 453 -4.63 25.16 -2.26
C TYR A 453 -6.02 24.61 -2.53
N HIS A 454 -7.03 25.10 -1.81
CA HIS A 454 -8.41 24.59 -1.81
C HIS A 454 -8.49 23.06 -1.73
N GLN A 455 -7.65 22.45 -0.90
CA GLN A 455 -7.58 20.99 -0.70
C GLN A 455 -7.31 20.18 -1.99
N GLY A 456 -6.75 20.81 -3.03
CA GLY A 456 -6.53 20.18 -4.34
C GLY A 456 -7.77 20.14 -5.24
N ASP A 457 -8.90 20.72 -4.81
CA ASP A 457 -10.15 20.76 -5.59
C ASP A 457 -10.10 21.79 -6.73
N GLN A 458 -9.17 22.73 -6.65
CA GLN A 458 -8.97 23.77 -7.64
C GLN A 458 -7.53 23.78 -8.15
N LYS A 459 -7.38 24.07 -9.44
CA LYS A 459 -6.06 24.38 -10.02
C LYS A 459 -5.58 25.73 -9.52
N LEU A 460 -4.26 25.88 -9.36
CA LEU A 460 -3.67 27.18 -9.04
C LEU A 460 -4.06 28.23 -10.10
N PRO A 461 -4.54 29.42 -9.69
CA PRO A 461 -5.06 30.43 -10.61
C PRO A 461 -3.94 31.09 -11.43
N ASN A 462 -4.33 31.81 -12.48
CA ASN A 462 -3.49 32.80 -13.15
C ASN A 462 -4.10 34.19 -12.95
N VAL A 463 -3.73 34.85 -11.84
CA VAL A 463 -4.30 36.14 -11.45
C VAL A 463 -3.82 37.26 -12.40
N PRO A 464 -4.70 38.12 -12.94
CA PRO A 464 -4.31 39.22 -13.84
C PRO A 464 -3.33 40.20 -13.20
N VAL A 465 -2.37 40.69 -13.99
CA VAL A 465 -1.44 41.75 -13.58
C VAL A 465 -2.16 43.09 -13.58
N VAL A 466 -2.05 43.82 -12.47
CA VAL A 466 -2.68 45.14 -12.29
C VAL A 466 -1.69 46.24 -11.95
N VAL A 467 -0.50 45.88 -11.46
CA VAL A 467 0.62 46.80 -11.21
C VAL A 467 1.90 46.16 -11.76
N THR A 468 2.76 46.95 -12.39
CA THR A 468 4.06 46.50 -12.89
C THR A 468 5.16 47.37 -12.31
N VAL A 469 6.20 46.75 -11.75
CA VAL A 469 7.37 47.40 -11.16
C VAL A 469 8.60 47.02 -11.97
N LYS A 470 9.51 47.98 -12.14
CA LYS A 470 10.84 47.80 -12.73
C LYS A 470 11.90 48.07 -11.64
N PRO A 471 13.08 47.45 -11.71
CA PRO A 471 14.13 47.72 -10.73
C PRO A 471 14.58 49.18 -10.83
N SER A 472 14.87 49.78 -9.69
CA SER A 472 15.43 51.11 -9.57
C SER A 472 16.90 51.12 -10.01
N ILE A 473 17.38 52.30 -10.42
CA ILE A 473 18.79 52.51 -10.76
C ILE A 473 19.64 52.68 -9.49
N ASN A 474 19.02 53.06 -8.36
CA ASN A 474 19.69 53.51 -7.15
C ASN A 474 19.99 52.40 -6.14
N GLY A 475 19.53 51.17 -6.38
CA GLY A 475 19.92 49.99 -5.60
C GLY A 475 19.20 49.78 -4.27
N ASP A 476 18.04 50.41 -4.04
CA ASP A 476 17.08 50.05 -2.98
C ASP A 476 15.66 50.09 -3.58
N ASP A 477 15.04 48.91 -3.61
CA ASP A 477 13.75 48.67 -4.25
C ASP A 477 12.64 48.33 -3.26
N GLN A 478 12.93 48.33 -1.95
CA GLN A 478 11.97 47.89 -0.95
C GLN A 478 10.70 48.75 -0.98
N GLN A 479 10.87 50.08 -0.97
CA GLN A 479 9.73 50.99 -0.88
C GLN A 479 8.85 50.94 -2.14
N ILE A 480 9.43 50.85 -3.34
CA ILE A 480 8.67 50.82 -4.58
C ILE A 480 7.89 49.51 -4.73
N ILE A 481 8.44 48.38 -4.29
CA ILE A 481 7.73 47.10 -4.29
C ILE A 481 6.64 47.09 -3.20
N GLN A 482 6.94 47.58 -1.99
CA GLN A 482 5.94 47.64 -0.91
C GLN A 482 4.76 48.52 -1.30
N GLN A 483 4.99 49.70 -1.88
CA GLN A 483 3.92 50.57 -2.39
C GLN A 483 3.08 49.88 -3.48
N ALA A 484 3.69 49.09 -4.35
CA ALA A 484 2.96 48.32 -5.35
C ALA A 484 2.08 47.22 -4.71
N ILE A 485 2.60 46.53 -3.70
CA ILE A 485 1.84 45.56 -2.90
C ILE A 485 0.66 46.25 -2.21
N ASP A 486 0.90 47.36 -1.53
CA ASP A 486 -0.12 48.12 -0.80
C ASP A 486 -1.20 48.67 -1.75
N ALA A 487 -0.80 49.14 -2.94
CA ALA A 487 -1.72 49.61 -3.97
C ALA A 487 -2.64 48.49 -4.49
N VAL A 488 -2.13 47.26 -4.61
CA VAL A 488 -2.97 46.09 -4.94
C VAL A 488 -3.83 45.69 -3.75
N ALA A 489 -3.29 45.69 -2.54
CA ALA A 489 -4.02 45.39 -1.31
C ALA A 489 -5.22 46.32 -1.09
N ALA A 490 -5.13 47.58 -1.55
CA ALA A 490 -6.22 48.56 -1.47
C ALA A 490 -7.36 48.35 -2.50
N LYS A 491 -7.16 47.55 -3.55
CA LYS A 491 -8.19 47.30 -4.58
C LYS A 491 -9.30 46.39 -4.06
N THR A 492 -10.54 46.57 -4.49
CA THR A 492 -11.63 45.64 -4.20
C THR A 492 -11.32 44.25 -4.78
N PRO A 493 -11.43 43.16 -4.00
CA PRO A 493 -11.30 41.80 -4.53
C PRO A 493 -12.35 41.50 -5.59
N ASP A 494 -11.99 40.68 -6.58
CA ASP A 494 -12.92 40.11 -7.54
C ASP A 494 -13.80 39.03 -6.90
N LYS A 495 -14.71 38.44 -7.70
CA LYS A 495 -15.63 37.39 -7.25
C LYS A 495 -14.96 36.13 -6.69
N ASN A 496 -13.68 35.92 -7.01
CA ASN A 496 -12.89 34.78 -6.56
C ASN A 496 -11.95 35.18 -5.40
N GLY A 497 -12.01 36.44 -4.93
CA GLY A 497 -11.20 36.95 -3.83
C GLY A 497 -9.86 37.55 -4.24
N TYR A 498 -9.55 37.71 -5.53
CA TYR A 498 -8.28 38.28 -5.98
C TYR A 498 -8.35 39.80 -6.17
N ARG A 499 -7.34 40.51 -5.70
CA ARG A 499 -7.16 41.96 -5.93
C ARG A 499 -6.26 42.25 -7.14
N GLY A 500 -5.45 41.27 -7.53
CA GLY A 500 -4.58 41.32 -8.71
C GLY A 500 -3.14 40.93 -8.41
N ALA A 501 -2.32 40.89 -9.45
CA ALA A 501 -0.90 40.61 -9.35
C ALA A 501 -0.03 41.86 -9.53
N VAL A 502 0.97 41.99 -8.67
CA VAL A 502 2.15 42.85 -8.86
C VAL A 502 3.16 42.08 -9.69
N LEU A 503 3.44 42.57 -10.90
CA LEU A 503 4.46 42.02 -11.78
C LEU A 503 5.79 42.76 -11.58
N LEU A 504 6.80 42.05 -11.11
CA LEU A 504 8.19 42.49 -11.08
C LEU A 504 8.85 42.11 -12.41
N LYS A 505 9.18 43.10 -13.24
CA LYS A 505 9.94 42.87 -14.48
C LYS A 505 11.30 42.25 -14.17
N LYS A 506 11.88 41.53 -15.13
CA LYS A 506 13.23 40.96 -15.02
C LYS A 506 14.24 42.03 -14.61
N GLY A 507 15.17 41.65 -13.73
CA GLY A 507 16.13 42.54 -13.13
C GLY A 507 16.43 42.19 -11.67
N LEU A 508 17.44 42.86 -11.12
CA LEU A 508 17.86 42.77 -9.72
C LEU A 508 17.12 43.84 -8.91
N TYR A 509 16.45 43.41 -7.84
CA TYR A 509 15.83 44.27 -6.85
C TYR A 509 16.51 44.08 -5.51
N THR A 510 17.04 45.14 -4.92
CA THR A 510 17.75 45.09 -3.65
C THR A 510 16.81 45.47 -2.51
N ILE A 511 16.71 44.62 -1.48
CA ILE A 511 15.79 44.77 -0.36
C ILE A 511 16.59 44.76 0.96
N PRO A 512 16.85 45.92 1.59
CA PRO A 512 17.56 45.98 2.86
C PRO A 512 16.79 45.34 4.02
N GLY A 513 15.48 45.54 4.09
CA GLY A 513 14.57 44.99 5.10
C GLY A 513 13.72 43.81 4.60
N SER A 514 12.41 43.87 4.87
CA SER A 514 11.43 42.85 4.49
C SER A 514 10.31 43.48 3.65
N LEU A 515 9.74 42.68 2.75
CA LEU A 515 8.46 42.97 2.10
C LEU A 515 7.34 42.25 2.85
N GLU A 516 6.18 42.88 2.95
CA GLU A 516 5.07 42.37 3.75
C GLU A 516 3.75 42.37 2.96
N ILE A 517 3.01 41.25 3.03
CA ILE A 517 1.67 41.10 2.47
C ILE A 517 0.70 40.74 3.60
N HIS A 518 -0.21 41.67 3.92
CA HIS A 518 -1.19 41.54 5.00
C HIS A 518 -2.64 41.46 4.54
N ALA A 519 -2.88 41.43 3.22
CA ALA A 519 -4.21 41.41 2.65
C ALA A 519 -4.44 40.18 1.77
N SER A 520 -5.66 39.64 1.81
CA SER A 520 -6.07 38.58 0.91
C SER A 520 -6.06 39.03 -0.55
N GLY A 521 -5.85 38.08 -1.47
CA GLY A 521 -6.02 38.27 -2.91
C GLY A 521 -4.85 38.95 -3.62
N VAL A 522 -3.72 39.16 -2.96
CA VAL A 522 -2.53 39.80 -3.53
C VAL A 522 -1.59 38.75 -4.09
N VAL A 523 -1.13 38.92 -5.33
CA VAL A 523 -0.11 38.03 -5.93
C VAL A 523 1.16 38.82 -6.22
N LEU A 524 2.32 38.31 -5.80
CA LEU A 524 3.63 38.83 -6.20
C LEU A 524 4.25 37.89 -7.24
N ARG A 525 4.45 38.40 -8.45
CA ARG A 525 4.88 37.64 -9.61
C ARG A 525 6.14 38.22 -10.23
N GLY A 526 7.11 37.39 -10.57
CA GLY A 526 8.24 37.74 -11.43
C GLY A 526 8.08 37.21 -12.87
N GLU A 527 9.09 37.46 -13.70
CA GLU A 527 9.17 36.95 -15.08
C GLU A 527 9.92 35.61 -15.18
N GLY A 528 10.40 35.07 -14.06
CA GLY A 528 11.12 33.79 -13.98
C GLY A 528 12.08 33.74 -12.79
N ASP A 529 12.43 32.52 -12.38
CA ASP A 529 13.34 32.22 -11.26
C ASP A 529 14.76 31.83 -11.70
N ALA A 530 15.00 31.77 -13.02
CA ALA A 530 16.31 31.50 -13.58
C ALA A 530 17.26 32.72 -13.47
N GLU A 531 18.55 32.47 -13.67
CA GLU A 531 19.54 33.54 -13.75
C GLU A 531 19.22 34.54 -14.89
N GLY A 532 19.39 35.83 -14.60
CA GLY A 532 19.03 36.91 -15.53
C GLY A 532 17.54 37.24 -15.62
N GLN A 533 16.67 36.56 -14.86
CA GLN A 533 15.23 36.87 -14.77
C GLN A 533 14.93 37.83 -13.61
N THR A 534 13.87 37.61 -12.83
CA THR A 534 13.50 38.45 -11.69
C THR A 534 14.22 37.97 -10.42
N LEU A 535 15.07 38.82 -9.83
CA LEU A 535 15.80 38.54 -8.61
C LEU A 535 15.41 39.52 -7.50
N LEU A 536 14.89 39.02 -6.38
CA LEU A 536 14.80 39.74 -5.11
C LEU A 536 16.02 39.39 -4.23
N LYS A 537 16.85 40.39 -3.95
CA LYS A 537 18.09 40.24 -3.18
C LYS A 537 17.94 40.81 -1.77
N ALA A 538 18.10 39.97 -0.76
CA ALA A 538 18.16 40.37 0.64
C ALA A 538 19.56 40.94 0.97
N ALA A 539 19.67 42.28 1.07
CA ALA A 539 20.93 42.97 1.34
C ALA A 539 21.19 43.33 2.81
N GLY A 540 20.23 43.05 3.70
CA GLY A 540 20.34 43.34 5.13
C GLY A 540 21.31 42.39 5.86
N GLN A 541 22.07 42.94 6.80
CA GLN A 541 23.08 42.23 7.61
C GLN A 541 22.50 41.76 8.96
N HIS A 542 21.36 41.08 8.95
CA HIS A 542 20.72 40.49 10.14
C HIS A 542 19.71 39.41 9.75
N GLN A 543 19.42 38.50 10.68
CA GLN A 543 18.43 37.44 10.48
C GLN A 543 17.02 38.02 10.34
N ARG A 544 16.41 37.79 9.17
CA ARG A 544 15.02 38.15 8.88
C ARG A 544 14.47 37.33 7.72
N SER A 545 13.14 37.29 7.62
CA SER A 545 12.45 36.84 6.40
C SER A 545 12.49 37.96 5.35
N LEU A 546 12.83 37.65 4.10
CA LEU A 546 12.82 38.62 3.01
C LEU A 546 11.39 39.00 2.60
N LEU A 547 10.50 38.00 2.49
CA LEU A 547 9.09 38.20 2.23
C LEU A 547 8.25 37.55 3.34
N LYS A 548 7.39 38.35 3.98
CA LYS A 548 6.45 37.89 5.00
C LYS A 548 5.02 38.00 4.47
N VAL A 549 4.28 36.90 4.53
CA VAL A 549 2.86 36.86 4.21
C VAL A 549 2.12 36.47 5.47
N SER A 550 1.45 37.41 6.11
CA SER A 550 0.71 37.07 7.32
C SER A 550 -0.50 37.92 7.57
N GLY A 551 -1.59 37.25 7.93
CA GLY A 551 -2.77 37.87 8.50
C GLY A 551 -2.57 38.22 9.98
N THR A 552 -3.68 38.44 10.67
CA THR A 552 -3.73 38.74 12.11
C THR A 552 -4.65 37.75 12.82
N GLY A 553 -4.82 37.90 14.14
CA GLY A 553 -5.76 37.11 14.92
C GLY A 553 -5.29 35.72 15.35
N ASN A 554 -6.23 34.95 15.89
CA ASN A 554 -6.14 33.59 16.40
C ASN A 554 -7.55 32.94 16.38
N TYR A 555 -7.68 31.70 16.82
CA TYR A 555 -8.97 31.05 17.01
C TYR A 555 -9.85 31.82 18.01
N THR A 556 -11.09 32.09 17.61
CA THR A 556 -12.18 32.43 18.53
C THR A 556 -13.13 31.26 18.57
N VAL A 557 -13.16 30.55 19.69
CA VAL A 557 -13.92 29.30 19.86
C VAL A 557 -15.26 29.53 20.53
N ASP A 558 -16.31 28.88 20.04
CA ASP A 558 -17.64 28.87 20.65
C ASP A 558 -17.73 27.75 21.69
N GLN A 559 -17.30 28.05 22.91
CA GLN A 559 -17.31 27.09 24.03
C GLN A 559 -18.73 26.64 24.42
N ALA A 560 -19.76 27.47 24.17
CA ALA A 560 -21.14 27.12 24.52
C ALA A 560 -21.68 25.99 23.63
N ARG A 561 -21.20 25.90 22.39
CA ARG A 561 -21.54 24.84 21.43
C ARG A 561 -20.49 23.73 21.32
N GLN A 562 -19.55 23.66 22.26
CA GLN A 562 -18.61 22.54 22.36
C GLN A 562 -19.36 21.25 22.69
N GLN A 563 -19.01 20.16 22.02
CA GLN A 563 -19.44 18.82 22.39
C GLN A 563 -18.27 17.85 22.42
N PHE A 564 -18.30 16.93 23.38
CA PHE A 564 -17.32 15.87 23.46
C PHE A 564 -17.70 14.72 22.53
N VAL A 565 -16.68 14.10 21.93
CA VAL A 565 -16.83 12.85 21.19
C VAL A 565 -17.25 11.77 22.18
N LYS A 566 -18.25 10.96 21.80
CA LYS A 566 -18.75 9.85 22.61
C LYS A 566 -17.61 8.87 22.94
N PRO A 567 -17.60 8.24 24.13
CA PRO A 567 -16.57 7.26 24.48
C PRO A 567 -16.53 6.12 23.46
N GLY A 568 -15.34 5.87 22.89
CA GLY A 568 -15.11 4.83 21.91
C GLY A 568 -13.81 5.05 21.17
N TYR A 569 -13.28 3.99 20.55
CA TYR A 569 -12.12 4.10 19.68
C TYR A 569 -12.53 4.71 18.34
N GLY A 570 -11.91 5.84 17.98
CA GLY A 570 -12.07 6.46 16.66
C GLY A 570 -10.86 6.14 15.80
N PRO A 571 -10.97 5.25 14.79
CA PRO A 571 -9.82 4.78 14.04
C PRO A 571 -9.21 5.85 13.12
N VAL A 572 -7.89 5.77 12.94
CA VAL A 572 -7.17 6.53 11.92
C VAL A 572 -7.76 6.19 10.54
N GLY A 573 -8.00 7.23 9.75
CA GLY A 573 -8.64 7.13 8.43
C GLY A 573 -10.16 7.25 8.45
N ALA A 574 -10.83 7.15 9.61
CA ALA A 574 -12.23 7.57 9.71
C ALA A 574 -12.37 9.05 9.40
N ASN A 575 -13.48 9.46 8.81
CA ASN A 575 -13.79 10.87 8.52
C ASN A 575 -14.97 11.39 9.35
N TYR A 576 -15.33 10.69 10.43
CA TYR A 576 -16.44 11.10 11.28
C TYR A 576 -16.16 10.81 12.76
N VAL A 577 -16.93 11.48 13.62
CA VAL A 577 -17.02 11.20 15.05
C VAL A 577 -18.49 11.13 15.47
N LEU A 578 -18.74 10.51 16.63
CA LEU A 578 -20.07 10.46 17.23
C LEU A 578 -20.16 11.48 18.37
N VAL A 579 -21.24 12.27 18.41
CA VAL A 579 -21.52 13.27 19.46
C VAL A 579 -22.99 13.23 19.87
N ASP A 580 -23.35 13.81 21.02
CA ASP A 580 -24.72 13.73 21.56
C ASP A 580 -25.74 14.65 20.86
N ARG A 581 -25.33 15.84 20.41
CA ARG A 581 -26.26 16.88 19.93
C ARG A 581 -25.79 17.54 18.63
N PRO A 582 -25.48 16.79 17.56
CA PRO A 582 -24.84 17.36 16.37
C PRO A 582 -25.71 18.38 15.62
N LYS A 583 -27.04 18.36 15.83
CA LYS A 583 -28.00 19.29 15.21
C LYS A 583 -27.79 20.76 15.60
N GLU A 584 -26.96 21.05 16.60
CA GLU A 584 -26.57 22.42 16.99
C GLU A 584 -25.55 23.05 16.02
N TRP A 585 -24.99 22.27 15.10
CA TRP A 585 -24.05 22.71 14.07
C TRP A 585 -24.64 22.59 12.66
N ARG A 586 -23.98 23.22 11.69
CA ARG A 586 -24.42 23.24 10.29
C ARG A 586 -23.36 22.67 9.36
N VAL A 587 -23.80 22.08 8.24
CA VAL A 587 -22.89 21.72 7.14
C VAL A 587 -22.20 22.98 6.61
N GLY A 588 -20.90 22.89 6.35
CA GLY A 588 -20.01 24.00 5.97
C GLY A 588 -19.38 24.74 7.16
N GLU A 589 -19.83 24.48 8.39
CA GLU A 589 -19.29 25.14 9.58
C GLU A 589 -17.85 24.69 9.88
N GLN A 590 -17.01 25.65 10.28
CA GLN A 590 -15.62 25.41 10.68
C GLN A 590 -15.57 24.99 12.15
N VAL A 591 -14.90 23.87 12.42
CA VAL A 591 -14.76 23.32 13.77
C VAL A 591 -13.32 22.90 14.05
N LEU A 592 -12.92 22.99 15.31
CA LEU A 592 -11.72 22.34 15.81
C LEU A 592 -12.10 20.96 16.33
N LEU A 593 -11.44 19.92 15.82
CA LEU A 593 -11.36 18.63 16.49
C LEU A 593 -10.18 18.71 17.47
N SER A 594 -10.49 19.03 18.72
CA SER A 594 -9.52 19.32 19.78
C SER A 594 -9.24 18.09 20.62
N TYR A 595 -7.99 17.62 20.63
CA TYR A 595 -7.51 16.55 21.49
C TYR A 595 -6.83 17.16 22.71
N GLU A 596 -7.38 16.90 23.89
CA GLU A 596 -6.72 17.19 25.17
C GLU A 596 -6.11 15.89 25.69
N MET A 597 -4.80 15.72 25.48
CA MET A 597 -4.06 14.54 25.95
C MET A 597 -3.94 14.55 27.48
N ASN A 598 -3.82 13.37 28.09
CA ASN A 598 -3.72 13.21 29.55
C ASN A 598 -2.37 12.63 29.99
N ASP A 599 -2.11 12.57 31.29
CA ASP A 599 -0.83 12.07 31.83
C ASP A 599 -0.64 10.56 31.59
N ALA A 600 -1.72 9.77 31.49
CA ALA A 600 -1.64 8.35 31.15
C ALA A 600 -1.05 8.14 29.74
N TRP A 601 -1.31 9.07 28.82
CA TRP A 601 -0.70 9.07 27.50
C TRP A 601 0.81 9.35 27.55
N ILE A 602 1.22 10.36 28.34
CA ILE A 602 2.64 10.69 28.52
C ILE A 602 3.41 9.53 29.14
N GLU A 603 2.83 8.88 30.16
CA GLU A 603 3.42 7.71 30.83
C GLU A 603 3.51 6.52 29.87
N ALA A 604 2.46 6.24 29.11
CA ALA A 604 2.46 5.16 28.11
C ALA A 604 3.53 5.39 27.01
N LEU A 605 3.77 6.65 26.64
CA LEU A 605 4.86 7.03 25.74
C LEU A 605 6.22 7.18 26.43
N ARG A 606 6.30 7.11 27.76
CA ARG A 606 7.49 7.34 28.58
C ARG A 606 8.18 8.68 28.30
N MET A 607 7.41 9.68 27.88
CA MET A 607 7.95 11.00 27.53
C MET A 607 8.17 11.90 28.76
N ASN A 608 7.76 11.43 29.93
CA ASN A 608 8.18 11.92 31.25
C ASN A 608 9.47 11.25 31.77
N GLN A 609 10.06 10.31 31.02
CA GLN A 609 11.22 9.51 31.40
C GLN A 609 12.36 9.59 30.36
N ILE A 610 12.43 10.67 29.59
CA ILE A 610 13.52 10.91 28.63
C ILE A 610 14.84 10.99 29.40
N GLU A 611 15.87 10.28 28.92
CA GLU A 611 17.20 10.28 29.53
C GLU A 611 17.72 11.71 29.77
N LYS A 612 18.07 12.02 31.02
CA LYS A 612 18.42 13.40 31.39
C LYS A 612 19.80 13.77 30.84
N ARG A 613 19.87 14.92 30.18
CA ARG A 613 21.10 15.72 30.01
C ARG A 613 20.78 17.18 30.34
N GLU A 614 21.79 18.03 30.39
CA GLU A 614 21.59 19.47 30.53
C GLU A 614 20.62 19.98 29.46
N GLY A 615 19.58 20.71 29.89
CA GLY A 615 18.54 21.25 29.01
C GLY A 615 17.43 20.26 28.57
N THR A 616 17.46 18.99 29.00
CA THR A 616 16.36 18.04 28.73
C THR A 616 15.08 18.44 29.46
N LYS A 617 14.01 18.65 28.70
CA LYS A 617 12.65 18.85 29.19
C LYS A 617 11.84 17.57 29.01
N GLN A 618 11.24 17.11 30.10
CA GLN A 618 10.23 16.05 30.06
C GLN A 618 8.93 16.62 29.51
N TRP A 619 8.17 15.80 28.79
CA TRP A 619 6.87 16.22 28.25
C TRP A 619 5.83 16.27 29.38
N THR A 620 4.87 17.18 29.24
CA THR A 620 3.71 17.27 30.12
C THR A 620 2.43 17.30 29.29
N ALA A 621 1.36 16.63 29.75
CA ALA A 621 0.14 16.48 28.95
C ALA A 621 -0.47 17.83 28.52
N ARG A 622 -0.37 18.85 29.38
CA ARG A 622 -0.81 20.23 29.10
C ARG A 622 -0.19 20.88 27.86
N GLU A 623 0.97 20.39 27.40
CA GLU A 623 1.62 20.90 26.18
C GLU A 623 0.99 20.34 24.90
N TYR A 624 0.10 19.35 25.01
CA TYR A 624 -0.49 18.60 23.91
C TYR A 624 -2.01 18.79 23.85
N LYS A 625 -2.43 20.05 23.67
CA LYS A 625 -3.77 20.39 23.17
C LYS A 625 -3.70 20.54 21.66
N LEU A 626 -4.10 19.51 20.92
CA LEU A 626 -3.94 19.42 19.47
C LEU A 626 -5.24 19.81 18.77
N ASN A 627 -5.24 20.92 18.03
CA ASN A 627 -6.42 21.49 17.39
C ASN A 627 -6.40 21.27 15.88
N PHE A 628 -7.03 20.19 15.42
CA PHE A 628 -7.20 19.91 14.01
C PHE A 628 -8.34 20.76 13.45
N GLU A 629 -8.06 21.60 12.45
CA GLU A 629 -9.09 22.37 11.77
C GLU A 629 -9.85 21.49 10.77
N ARG A 630 -11.19 21.51 10.84
CA ARG A 630 -12.08 20.71 10.00
C ARG A 630 -13.29 21.51 9.54
N THR A 631 -13.87 21.08 8.43
CA THR A 631 -15.17 21.54 7.94
C THR A 631 -16.19 20.43 8.09
N ILE A 632 -17.37 20.71 8.64
CA ILE A 632 -18.46 19.73 8.68
C ILE A 632 -19.03 19.53 7.27
N LEU A 633 -18.94 18.32 6.73
CA LEU A 633 -19.50 17.98 5.42
C LEU A 633 -20.91 17.38 5.50
N ALA A 634 -21.21 16.65 6.56
CA ALA A 634 -22.52 16.05 6.76
C ALA A 634 -22.79 15.75 8.23
N ILE A 635 -24.08 15.72 8.59
CA ILE A 635 -24.56 15.28 9.88
C ILE A 635 -25.62 14.20 9.63
N ARG A 636 -25.43 13.01 10.19
CA ARG A 636 -26.33 11.85 10.01
C ARG A 636 -26.54 11.17 11.36
N GLY A 637 -27.72 11.36 11.96
CA GLY A 637 -27.95 10.92 13.34
C GLY A 637 -26.95 11.58 14.28
N ASP A 638 -26.19 10.78 15.03
CA ASP A 638 -25.14 11.22 15.97
C ASP A 638 -23.77 11.43 15.29
N SER A 639 -23.63 11.04 14.02
CA SER A 639 -22.38 11.13 13.27
C SER A 639 -22.18 12.50 12.63
N VAL A 640 -21.00 13.08 12.84
CA VAL A 640 -20.54 14.31 12.19
C VAL A 640 -19.35 13.98 11.30
N PHE A 641 -19.50 14.21 10.00
CA PHE A 641 -18.50 13.92 8.97
C PHE A 641 -17.69 15.17 8.65
N PHE A 642 -16.39 15.00 8.46
CA PHE A 642 -15.42 16.05 8.18
C PHE A 642 -14.84 15.97 6.78
N ASP A 643 -14.23 17.08 6.35
CA ASP A 643 -13.51 17.21 5.08
C ASP A 643 -12.18 16.47 5.01
N ASN A 644 -11.63 16.08 6.16
CA ASN A 644 -10.37 15.35 6.26
C ASN A 644 -10.47 14.19 7.26
N PRO A 645 -9.75 13.08 7.02
CA PRO A 645 -9.74 11.95 7.94
C PRO A 645 -9.06 12.29 9.27
N LEU A 646 -9.34 11.45 10.27
CA LEU A 646 -8.57 11.35 11.50
C LEU A 646 -7.17 10.82 11.16
N VAL A 647 -6.14 11.61 11.44
CA VAL A 647 -4.72 11.20 11.28
C VAL A 647 -4.08 10.78 12.61
N MET A 648 -4.86 10.78 13.69
CA MET A 648 -4.52 10.23 14.99
C MET A 648 -5.78 9.56 15.54
N ALA A 649 -5.61 8.38 16.14
CA ALA A 649 -6.75 7.68 16.71
C ALA A 649 -7.32 8.43 17.91
N ILE A 650 -8.65 8.38 18.07
CA ILE A 650 -9.31 8.77 19.32
C ILE A 650 -9.27 7.56 20.23
N ASP A 651 -8.56 7.68 21.35
CA ASP A 651 -8.54 6.67 22.40
C ASP A 651 -8.93 7.31 23.73
N PRO A 652 -10.10 6.97 24.31
CA PRO A 652 -10.59 7.60 25.53
C PRO A 652 -9.69 7.34 26.75
N ARG A 653 -8.75 6.39 26.67
CA ARG A 653 -7.72 6.17 27.71
C ARG A 653 -6.70 7.31 27.74
N TYR A 654 -6.46 7.97 26.61
CA TYR A 654 -5.32 8.86 26.40
C TYR A 654 -5.71 10.31 26.09
N ALA A 655 -6.93 10.54 25.62
CA ALA A 655 -7.39 11.88 25.26
C ALA A 655 -8.87 12.09 25.56
N LYS A 656 -9.21 13.32 25.95
CA LYS A 656 -10.57 13.84 25.84
C LYS A 656 -10.67 14.62 24.53
N VAL A 657 -11.57 14.22 23.65
CA VAL A 657 -11.71 14.83 22.32
C VAL A 657 -13.01 15.60 22.22
N ALA A 658 -12.94 16.83 21.72
CA ALA A 658 -14.09 17.71 21.55
C ALA A 658 -14.16 18.25 20.12
N VAL A 659 -15.37 18.49 19.64
CA VAL A 659 -15.66 19.27 18.44
C VAL A 659 -16.15 20.64 18.89
N ILE A 660 -15.47 21.69 18.44
CA ILE A 660 -15.70 23.07 18.90
C ILE A 660 -15.82 23.99 17.68
N PRO A 661 -16.96 24.64 17.43
CA PRO A 661 -17.04 25.66 16.39
C PRO A 661 -16.06 26.80 16.63
N TYR A 662 -15.47 27.35 15.57
CA TYR A 662 -14.55 28.47 15.68
C TYR A 662 -14.64 29.43 14.49
N THR A 663 -14.21 30.67 14.72
CA THR A 663 -13.85 31.62 13.68
C THR A 663 -12.36 31.99 13.80
N PHE A 664 -11.79 32.56 12.74
CA PHE A 664 -10.43 33.09 12.74
C PHE A 664 -10.41 34.45 12.04
N ASP A 665 -10.82 35.46 12.79
CA ASP A 665 -10.87 36.83 12.27
C ASP A 665 -9.44 37.33 12.00
N GLY A 666 -9.22 37.89 10.82
CA GLY A 666 -7.91 38.39 10.38
C GLY A 666 -7.05 37.39 9.62
N ARG A 667 -7.49 36.12 9.46
CA ARG A 667 -6.80 35.16 8.57
C ARG A 667 -6.97 35.59 7.12
N ILE A 668 -5.86 35.71 6.40
CA ILE A 668 -5.89 36.09 4.97
C ILE A 668 -5.96 34.86 4.06
N SER A 669 -6.27 35.08 2.79
CA SER A 669 -6.39 34.02 1.79
C SER A 669 -6.04 34.45 0.39
N GLU A 670 -5.92 33.50 -0.55
CA GLU A 670 -5.74 33.81 -1.98
C GLU A 670 -4.46 34.62 -2.28
N VAL A 671 -3.39 34.40 -1.51
CA VAL A 671 -2.08 35.05 -1.72
C VAL A 671 -1.13 34.10 -2.46
N GLY A 672 -0.50 34.61 -3.52
CA GLY A 672 0.38 33.84 -4.39
C GLY A 672 1.76 34.46 -4.56
N ILE A 673 2.82 33.66 -4.43
CA ILE A 673 4.20 34.06 -4.74
C ILE A 673 4.73 33.20 -5.89
N GLU A 674 5.15 33.81 -7.01
CA GLU A 674 5.50 33.00 -8.18
C GLU A 674 6.53 33.58 -9.14
N ASN A 675 7.32 32.68 -9.75
CA ASN A 675 8.26 32.98 -10.84
C ASN A 675 9.34 33.99 -10.44
N ILE A 676 9.94 33.83 -9.25
CA ILE A 676 10.93 34.77 -8.67
C ILE A 676 12.14 33.98 -8.15
N ARG A 677 13.33 34.52 -8.40
CA ARG A 677 14.57 34.11 -7.72
C ARG A 677 14.76 34.96 -6.46
N PHE A 678 15.17 34.33 -5.37
CA PHE A 678 15.52 34.98 -4.11
C PHE A 678 16.99 34.67 -3.79
N GLU A 679 17.77 35.68 -3.42
CA GLU A 679 19.15 35.48 -2.94
C GLU A 679 19.39 36.31 -1.69
N SER A 680 20.13 35.76 -0.73
CA SER A 680 20.67 36.53 0.39
C SER A 680 22.11 36.94 0.11
N ASP A 681 22.49 38.17 0.48
CA ASP A 681 23.90 38.48 0.72
C ASP A 681 24.45 37.64 1.87
N PHE A 682 25.75 37.41 1.89
CA PHE A 682 26.46 36.70 2.97
C PHE A 682 27.96 37.03 2.87
N VAL A 683 28.69 36.89 3.96
CA VAL A 683 30.14 37.13 4.03
C VAL A 683 30.96 35.83 3.94
N SER A 684 30.44 34.73 4.50
CA SER A 684 31.09 33.43 4.51
C SER A 684 30.09 32.28 4.52
N ASP A 685 30.56 31.04 4.32
CA ASP A 685 29.69 29.85 4.31
C ASP A 685 28.99 29.56 5.64
N THR A 686 29.53 30.08 6.74
CA THR A 686 28.99 29.95 8.10
C THR A 686 28.39 31.25 8.63
N ASP A 687 28.21 32.25 7.77
CA ASP A 687 27.58 33.51 8.16
C ASP A 687 26.17 33.26 8.72
N GLU A 688 25.80 34.03 9.73
CA GLU A 688 24.48 33.99 10.36
C GLU A 688 23.82 35.36 10.38
N ASN A 689 24.51 36.41 9.92
CA ASN A 689 24.07 37.79 10.02
C ASN A 689 23.58 38.30 8.66
N HIS A 690 22.64 37.56 8.06
CA HIS A 690 22.08 37.85 6.75
C HIS A 690 20.64 37.29 6.60
N GLY A 691 20.06 37.38 5.40
CA GLY A 691 18.74 36.86 5.08
C GLY A 691 18.56 35.40 5.52
N TRP A 692 17.55 35.17 6.36
CA TRP A 692 17.34 33.89 7.04
C TRP A 692 16.30 33.03 6.35
N ILE A 693 15.16 33.62 5.99
CA ILE A 693 14.03 32.95 5.32
C ILE A 693 13.72 33.71 4.03
N ALA A 694 13.57 33.04 2.89
CA ALA A 694 13.15 33.73 1.67
C ALA A 694 11.67 34.11 1.73
N ILE A 695 10.79 33.15 2.03
CA ILE A 695 9.34 33.33 2.14
C ILE A 695 8.85 32.73 3.46
N ASP A 696 8.22 33.55 4.28
CA ASP A 696 7.59 33.15 5.54
C ASP A 696 6.09 33.41 5.47
N MET A 697 5.27 32.39 5.72
CA MET A 697 3.81 32.49 5.62
C MET A 697 3.14 31.95 6.88
N ASP A 698 2.30 32.75 7.52
CA ASP A 698 1.51 32.31 8.68
C ASP A 698 0.13 33.00 8.72
N LYS A 699 -0.85 32.42 9.42
CA LYS A 699 -2.22 32.96 9.50
C LYS A 699 -2.84 33.23 8.13
N ILE A 700 -2.68 32.25 7.24
CA ILE A 700 -3.16 32.27 5.86
C ILE A 700 -3.84 30.94 5.51
N THR A 701 -4.86 30.99 4.66
CA THR A 701 -5.49 29.81 4.04
C THR A 701 -5.51 29.94 2.51
N ASN A 702 -5.50 28.83 1.76
CA ASN A 702 -5.61 28.85 0.29
C ASN A 702 -4.57 29.77 -0.40
N GLY A 703 -3.31 29.62 -0.02
CA GLY A 703 -2.18 30.32 -0.64
C GLY A 703 -1.34 29.40 -1.52
N TRP A 704 -0.43 29.98 -2.31
CA TRP A 704 0.54 29.19 -3.06
C TRP A 704 1.90 29.86 -3.23
N VAL A 705 2.93 29.03 -3.36
CA VAL A 705 4.27 29.41 -3.80
C VAL A 705 4.65 28.50 -4.96
N ARG A 706 4.97 29.05 -6.14
CA ARG A 706 5.37 28.22 -7.29
C ARG A 706 6.50 28.78 -8.13
N ASN A 707 7.32 27.90 -8.67
CA ASN A 707 8.41 28.26 -9.58
C ASN A 707 9.34 29.32 -8.95
N ILE A 708 9.84 29.06 -7.75
CA ILE A 708 10.83 29.94 -7.11
C ILE A 708 12.16 29.22 -6.94
N THR A 709 13.25 29.98 -6.91
CA THR A 709 14.57 29.47 -6.52
C THR A 709 15.12 30.38 -5.44
N ALA A 710 15.37 29.84 -4.25
CA ALA A 710 16.02 30.55 -3.16
C ALA A 710 17.47 30.09 -3.01
N ARG A 711 18.41 31.03 -2.89
CA ARG A 711 19.82 30.74 -2.63
C ARG A 711 20.36 31.50 -1.44
N TYR A 712 21.32 30.89 -0.74
CA TYR A 712 22.13 31.50 0.31
C TYR A 712 21.41 31.88 1.61
N PHE A 713 20.13 31.54 1.76
CA PHE A 713 19.41 31.78 3.02
C PHE A 713 19.89 30.82 4.12
N GLY A 714 19.92 31.29 5.37
CA GLY A 714 20.44 30.48 6.49
C GLY A 714 19.45 29.50 7.11
N TYR A 715 18.15 29.67 6.84
CA TYR A 715 17.10 28.78 7.34
C TYR A 715 16.31 28.11 6.22
N ALA A 716 15.47 28.83 5.47
CA ALA A 716 14.52 28.19 4.55
C ALA A 716 14.24 29.00 3.28
N ALA A 717 13.87 28.29 2.21
CA ALA A 717 13.22 28.88 1.05
C ALA A 717 11.77 29.24 1.38
N VAL A 718 11.02 28.30 1.97
CA VAL A 718 9.65 28.52 2.44
C VAL A 718 9.51 27.96 3.85
N SER A 719 8.98 28.79 4.75
CA SER A 719 8.57 28.37 6.09
C SER A 719 7.08 28.68 6.27
N LEU A 720 6.29 27.66 6.62
CA LEU A 720 4.88 27.81 6.95
C LEU A 720 4.71 27.75 8.47
N GLY A 721 4.09 28.78 9.05
CA GLY A 721 3.79 28.87 10.47
C GLY A 721 2.59 28.01 10.90
N ALA A 722 2.36 27.95 12.21
CA ALA A 722 1.39 27.04 12.83
C ALA A 722 -0.08 27.29 12.43
N PHE A 723 -0.41 28.48 11.92
CA PHE A 723 -1.75 28.84 11.46
C PHE A 723 -1.84 28.94 9.93
N ALA A 724 -0.79 28.56 9.20
CA ALA A 724 -0.86 28.38 7.76
C ALA A 724 -1.59 27.06 7.44
N LYS A 725 -2.60 27.12 6.58
CA LYS A 725 -3.29 25.93 6.08
C LYS A 725 -3.61 25.98 4.60
N GLN A 726 -3.80 24.82 3.98
CA GLN A 726 -4.21 24.73 2.57
C GLN A 726 -3.26 25.52 1.65
N ILE A 727 -1.96 25.44 1.92
CA ILE A 727 -0.92 26.08 1.11
C ILE A 727 -0.30 25.06 0.17
N THR A 728 -0.19 25.40 -1.11
CA THR A 728 0.59 24.62 -2.08
C THR A 728 1.92 25.29 -2.38
N VAL A 729 3.02 24.62 -2.03
CA VAL A 729 4.38 24.97 -2.45
C VAL A 729 4.81 23.99 -3.53
N MET A 730 5.09 24.46 -4.75
CA MET A 730 5.46 23.53 -5.83
C MET A 730 6.49 24.03 -6.81
N LYS A 731 7.23 23.11 -7.44
CA LYS A 731 8.22 23.43 -8.50
C LYS A 731 9.27 24.44 -8.05
N SER A 732 9.75 24.28 -6.83
CA SER A 732 10.59 25.28 -6.16
C SER A 732 11.90 24.70 -5.66
N ARG A 733 12.93 25.55 -5.57
CA ARG A 733 14.30 25.14 -5.23
C ARG A 733 14.85 25.89 -4.01
N CYS A 734 15.59 25.19 -3.17
CA CYS A 734 16.37 25.77 -2.07
C CYS A 734 17.82 25.32 -2.20
N LEU A 735 18.73 26.24 -2.55
CA LEU A 735 20.10 25.90 -2.94
C LEU A 735 21.14 26.65 -2.10
N ASP A 736 22.29 26.02 -1.88
CA ASP A 736 23.51 26.67 -1.39
C ASP A 736 23.32 27.45 -0.08
N GLY A 737 22.60 26.89 0.92
CA GLY A 737 22.35 27.56 2.20
C GLY A 737 23.63 28.03 2.91
N LYS A 738 23.58 29.22 3.54
CA LYS A 738 24.72 29.83 4.26
C LYS A 738 24.36 29.99 5.72
N SER A 739 25.04 29.22 6.56
CA SER A 739 24.83 29.13 8.01
C SER A 739 25.79 28.10 8.59
N GLN A 740 25.96 28.09 9.91
CA GLN A 740 26.45 26.89 10.58
C GLN A 740 25.58 25.65 10.25
N ILE A 741 26.18 24.46 10.16
CA ILE A 741 25.50 23.20 9.82
C ILE A 741 25.09 22.47 11.11
N THR A 742 24.41 23.17 12.03
CA THR A 742 23.96 22.60 13.32
C THR A 742 22.71 23.29 13.86
N GLY A 743 21.99 22.66 14.80
CA GLY A 743 20.82 23.24 15.47
C GLY A 743 19.59 23.48 14.58
N GLY A 744 19.00 24.68 14.65
CA GLY A 744 17.77 25.08 13.94
C GLY A 744 18.03 25.81 12.61
N ARG A 745 18.81 25.21 11.71
CA ARG A 745 19.32 25.86 10.48
C ARG A 745 19.16 24.96 9.26
N ARG A 746 19.02 25.57 8.08
CA ARG A 746 18.86 24.90 6.78
C ARG A 746 17.69 23.91 6.73
N TYR A 747 16.50 24.40 7.10
CA TYR A 747 15.22 23.70 7.04
C TYR A 747 14.56 24.08 5.71
N SER A 748 15.13 23.59 4.61
CA SER A 748 14.90 24.08 3.23
C SER A 748 13.43 24.40 2.93
N PHE A 749 12.54 23.46 3.23
CA PHE A 749 11.08 23.64 3.23
C PHE A 749 10.50 23.19 4.57
N ASN A 750 10.16 24.17 5.41
CA ASN A 750 9.62 23.97 6.76
C ASN A 750 8.10 24.09 6.78
N ASN A 751 7.43 23.15 7.47
CA ASN A 751 5.98 23.19 7.67
C ASN A 751 5.60 22.96 9.14
N ASP A 752 5.12 24.00 9.80
CA ASP A 752 4.50 23.93 11.13
C ASP A 752 2.96 24.00 11.07
N GLY A 753 2.40 24.22 9.88
CA GLY A 753 0.96 24.31 9.62
C GLY A 753 0.29 22.97 9.33
N GLN A 754 -0.95 23.04 8.82
CA GLN A 754 -1.78 21.86 8.55
C GLN A 754 -2.47 21.90 7.20
N LEU A 755 -2.77 20.74 6.61
CA LEU A 755 -3.40 20.64 5.28
C LEU A 755 -2.54 21.24 4.16
N ASN A 756 -1.21 21.22 4.29
CA ASN A 756 -0.29 21.83 3.34
C ASN A 756 0.31 20.79 2.38
N LEU A 757 0.57 21.22 1.15
CA LEU A 757 1.14 20.42 0.06
C LEU A 757 2.47 21.01 -0.39
N PHE A 758 3.52 20.19 -0.36
CA PHE A 758 4.84 20.48 -0.89
C PHE A 758 5.14 19.47 -2.00
N LYS A 759 5.34 19.94 -3.24
CA LYS A 759 5.39 19.04 -4.40
C LYS A 759 6.40 19.47 -5.47
N GLU A 760 7.13 18.52 -6.07
CA GLU A 760 8.11 18.81 -7.13
C GLU A 760 9.19 19.80 -6.66
N LEU A 761 9.75 19.56 -5.47
CA LEU A 761 10.78 20.40 -4.87
C LEU A 761 12.17 19.83 -5.09
N TYR A 762 13.18 20.72 -5.09
CA TYR A 762 14.58 20.33 -5.18
C TYR A 762 15.43 21.10 -4.18
N THR A 763 16.31 20.42 -3.46
CA THR A 763 17.19 21.06 -2.47
C THR A 763 18.63 20.58 -2.54
N THR A 764 19.55 21.44 -2.12
CA THR A 764 20.96 21.08 -1.91
C THR A 764 21.45 21.60 -0.56
N GLU A 765 22.37 20.87 0.08
CA GLU A 765 23.09 21.31 1.30
C GLU A 765 22.18 21.59 2.51
N GLY A 766 20.96 21.06 2.52
CA GLY A 766 20.03 21.19 3.63
C GLY A 766 20.34 20.25 4.79
N ARG A 767 19.82 20.57 5.98
CA ARG A 767 19.86 19.67 7.15
C ARG A 767 18.55 18.92 7.29
N HIS A 768 17.44 19.66 7.31
CA HIS A 768 16.10 19.07 7.41
C HIS A 768 15.28 19.58 6.23
N ASP A 769 15.53 19.03 5.04
CA ASP A 769 15.06 19.58 3.77
C ASP A 769 13.54 19.62 3.63
N TYR A 770 12.86 18.55 4.06
CA TYR A 770 11.41 18.40 4.04
C TYR A 770 10.95 18.07 5.46
N VAL A 771 10.63 19.11 6.24
CA VAL A 771 10.54 19.00 7.70
C VAL A 771 9.23 19.51 8.24
N THR A 772 8.72 18.78 9.25
CA THR A 772 7.70 19.28 10.15
C THR A 772 8.28 19.48 11.55
N GLY A 773 7.92 20.60 12.19
CA GLY A 773 8.37 20.92 13.53
C GLY A 773 7.56 20.28 14.65
N ALA A 774 7.36 21.04 15.73
CA ALA A 774 6.82 20.51 16.98
C ALA A 774 5.29 20.60 16.99
N ARG A 775 4.61 19.46 17.18
CA ARG A 775 3.15 19.35 17.23
C ARG A 775 2.48 19.84 15.94
N THR A 776 3.19 19.74 14.82
CA THR A 776 2.62 19.98 13.49
C THR A 776 1.47 19.00 13.26
N LEU A 777 0.33 19.51 12.81
CA LEU A 777 -0.89 18.72 12.65
C LEU A 777 -1.16 18.48 11.18
N GLY A 778 -1.49 17.26 10.82
CA GLY A 778 -1.80 16.87 9.45
C GLY A 778 -3.30 16.77 9.13
N PRO A 779 -3.64 16.22 7.96
CA PRO A 779 -2.71 15.68 6.96
C PRO A 779 -1.80 16.76 6.35
N ASN A 780 -0.54 16.41 6.09
CA ASN A 780 0.41 17.21 5.30
C ASN A 780 1.13 16.30 4.30
N VAL A 781 1.58 16.84 3.17
CA VAL A 781 2.21 16.05 2.10
C VAL A 781 3.50 16.72 1.61
N PHE A 782 4.58 15.94 1.55
CA PHE A 782 5.75 16.19 0.72
C PHE A 782 5.80 15.13 -0.38
N SER A 783 5.73 15.52 -1.65
CA SER A 783 5.63 14.57 -2.77
C SER A 783 6.55 14.91 -3.95
N LEU A 784 7.02 13.90 -4.68
CA LEU A 784 7.78 14.04 -5.94
C LEU A 784 8.99 14.98 -5.82
N SER A 785 9.71 14.94 -4.70
CA SER A 785 10.74 15.94 -4.38
C SER A 785 12.09 15.27 -4.14
N SER A 786 13.19 15.98 -4.41
CA SER A 786 14.54 15.44 -4.24
C SER A 786 15.48 16.35 -3.44
N ALA A 787 16.42 15.74 -2.72
CA ALA A 787 17.40 16.44 -1.89
C ALA A 787 18.78 15.80 -2.03
N GLU A 788 19.81 16.60 -2.31
CA GLU A 788 21.19 16.13 -2.50
C GLU A 788 22.16 16.85 -1.57
N ARG A 789 23.28 16.18 -1.25
CA ARG A 789 24.31 16.64 -0.32
C ARG A 789 23.70 17.05 1.02
N THR A 790 22.83 16.20 1.51
CA THR A 790 22.10 16.40 2.76
C THR A 790 23.02 16.26 3.98
N HIS A 791 22.75 17.05 5.02
CA HIS A 791 23.57 17.14 6.24
C HIS A 791 22.86 16.62 7.50
N ALA A 792 21.57 16.29 7.42
CA ALA A 792 20.82 15.57 8.45
C ALA A 792 19.56 14.91 7.84
N ASP A 793 18.70 14.36 8.68
CA ASP A 793 17.54 13.59 8.26
C ASP A 793 16.37 14.44 7.76
N ILE A 794 15.71 14.01 6.68
CA ILE A 794 14.34 14.42 6.34
C ILE A 794 13.37 13.72 7.30
N GLY A 795 12.24 14.36 7.61
CA GLY A 795 11.23 13.77 8.49
C GLY A 795 10.72 14.73 9.55
N PRO A 796 9.90 14.24 10.49
CA PRO A 796 9.53 15.02 11.66
C PRO A 796 10.77 15.25 12.56
N HIS A 797 11.02 16.49 12.97
CA HIS A 797 12.26 16.83 13.67
C HIS A 797 12.10 17.00 15.20
N HIS A 798 11.03 17.65 15.65
CA HIS A 798 10.86 18.03 17.05
C HIS A 798 10.04 16.99 17.84
N ARG A 799 8.82 17.37 18.27
CA ARG A 799 7.98 16.62 19.19
C ARG A 799 6.63 16.37 18.55
N TRP A 800 6.26 15.11 18.37
CA TRP A 800 4.90 14.66 18.05
C TRP A 800 4.21 15.36 16.87
N ALA A 801 4.87 15.44 15.71
CA ALA A 801 4.17 15.76 14.47
C ALA A 801 3.20 14.62 14.08
N VAL A 802 2.03 14.95 13.55
CA VAL A 802 0.94 13.99 13.33
C VAL A 802 0.52 13.99 11.87
N GLY A 803 0.54 12.83 11.21
CA GLY A 803 -0.10 12.67 9.91
C GLY A 803 0.61 13.37 8.75
N THR A 804 1.84 12.97 8.42
CA THR A 804 2.55 13.48 7.24
C THR A 804 2.85 12.35 6.27
N LEU A 805 2.56 12.57 4.99
CA LEU A 805 2.95 11.69 3.90
C LEU A 805 4.21 12.23 3.21
N TYR A 806 5.25 11.40 3.19
CA TYR A 806 6.45 11.56 2.38
C TYR A 806 6.35 10.60 1.21
N ASP A 807 6.12 11.12 0.01
CA ASP A 807 5.70 10.33 -1.14
C ASP A 807 6.64 10.53 -2.34
N GLN A 808 7.35 9.47 -2.72
CA GLN A 808 8.39 9.54 -3.76
C GLN A 808 9.45 10.62 -3.50
N ILE A 809 9.91 10.73 -2.25
CA ILE A 809 11.09 11.52 -1.93
C ILE A 809 12.35 10.78 -2.37
N VAL A 810 13.26 11.47 -3.04
CA VAL A 810 14.57 10.92 -3.45
C VAL A 810 15.69 11.70 -2.79
N THR A 811 16.52 11.03 -2.00
CA THR A 811 17.64 11.69 -1.31
C THR A 811 18.86 10.78 -1.18
N ASP A 812 20.04 11.40 -1.17
CA ASP A 812 21.31 10.76 -0.79
C ASP A 812 21.51 10.67 0.74
N GLY A 813 20.56 11.22 1.51
CA GLY A 813 20.51 11.20 2.95
C GLY A 813 19.50 10.21 3.53
N GLU A 814 19.04 10.52 4.74
CA GLU A 814 18.17 9.67 5.53
C GLU A 814 16.75 10.26 5.64
N ILE A 815 15.74 9.41 5.75
CA ILE A 815 14.41 9.83 6.25
C ILE A 815 14.15 9.10 7.57
N ASN A 816 14.01 9.85 8.67
CA ASN A 816 13.89 9.27 10.00
C ASN A 816 12.60 9.70 10.72
N VAL A 817 11.81 8.71 11.13
CA VAL A 817 10.65 8.82 12.01
C VAL A 817 10.92 7.98 13.26
N GLN A 818 11.38 8.63 14.33
CA GLN A 818 11.94 7.93 15.49
C GLN A 818 11.73 8.66 16.82
N ASP A 819 11.91 7.92 17.93
CA ASP A 819 12.18 8.53 19.23
C ASP A 819 13.61 9.08 19.24
N ARG A 820 13.71 10.41 19.22
CA ARG A 820 14.96 11.16 19.25
C ARG A 820 15.49 11.28 20.68
N GLY A 821 14.78 10.79 21.70
CA GLY A 821 15.18 10.81 23.10
C GLY A 821 15.56 12.21 23.57
N ASN A 822 16.74 12.31 24.17
CA ASN A 822 17.22 13.55 24.75
C ASN A 822 17.85 14.54 23.74
N TRP A 823 17.82 14.27 22.43
CA TRP A 823 18.26 15.25 21.43
C TRP A 823 17.44 16.55 21.52
N GLY A 824 18.07 17.64 21.10
CA GLY A 824 17.59 19.00 21.37
C GLY A 824 17.26 19.20 22.85
N SER A 825 16.08 19.75 23.15
CA SER A 825 15.63 19.99 24.53
C SER A 825 14.82 18.83 25.13
N GLY A 826 15.06 17.59 24.71
CA GLY A 826 14.17 16.45 24.99
C GLY A 826 13.09 16.37 23.92
N HIS A 827 13.51 16.02 22.70
CA HIS A 827 12.60 15.89 21.57
C HIS A 827 11.72 14.65 21.66
N GLY A 828 12.19 13.54 22.24
CA GLY A 828 11.37 12.33 22.38
C GLY A 828 10.84 11.82 21.03
N TRP A 829 9.61 11.30 21.01
CA TRP A 829 8.94 10.86 19.80
C TRP A 829 8.73 12.01 18.81
N ALA A 830 9.36 11.92 17.63
CA ALA A 830 9.30 12.97 16.63
C ALA A 830 7.93 13.07 15.95
N GLY A 831 7.28 11.94 15.67
CA GLY A 831 5.95 11.93 15.05
C GLY A 831 5.25 10.59 15.05
N VAL A 832 3.96 10.64 14.73
CA VAL A 832 3.04 9.50 14.63
C VAL A 832 2.21 9.61 13.34
N THR A 833 1.75 8.47 12.82
CA THR A 833 1.03 8.38 11.54
C THR A 833 1.82 9.01 10.39
N GLN A 834 3.15 8.85 10.43
CA GLN A 834 4.03 9.26 9.36
C GLN A 834 4.09 8.14 8.32
N VAL A 835 3.93 8.47 7.05
CA VAL A 835 3.91 7.50 5.96
C VAL A 835 5.02 7.84 4.97
N LEU A 836 6.02 6.96 4.85
CA LEU A 836 6.99 6.98 3.76
C LEU A 836 6.47 6.04 2.67
N TRP A 837 6.11 6.60 1.52
CA TRP A 837 5.62 5.86 0.36
C TRP A 837 6.60 5.96 -0.79
N ASN A 838 7.13 4.81 -1.23
CA ASN A 838 7.96 4.68 -2.43
C ASN A 838 9.14 5.68 -2.50
N CYS A 839 9.72 5.99 -1.34
CA CYS A 839 10.89 6.88 -1.24
C CYS A 839 12.19 6.14 -1.57
N THR A 840 13.17 6.86 -2.10
CA THR A 840 14.54 6.37 -2.32
C THR A 840 15.49 7.16 -1.43
N VAL A 841 16.16 6.46 -0.52
CA VAL A 841 16.99 7.03 0.55
C VAL A 841 18.30 6.26 0.66
N LYS A 842 19.31 6.85 1.29
CA LYS A 842 20.48 6.09 1.76
C LYS A 842 20.07 5.11 2.86
N SER A 843 19.39 5.62 3.89
CA SER A 843 18.85 4.83 4.99
C SER A 843 17.55 5.44 5.54
N ALA A 844 16.77 4.66 6.28
CA ALA A 844 15.61 5.16 7.00
C ALA A 844 15.41 4.42 8.33
N ALA A 845 15.20 5.18 9.40
CA ALA A 845 14.70 4.72 10.69
C ALA A 845 13.21 5.00 10.77
N VAL A 846 12.37 3.98 10.84
CA VAL A 846 10.93 4.15 11.12
C VAL A 846 10.56 3.30 12.32
N GLN A 847 10.19 3.96 13.40
CA GLN A 847 9.84 3.37 14.69
C GLN A 847 8.36 3.62 15.03
N GLN A 848 7.77 2.69 15.78
CA GLN A 848 6.40 2.77 16.26
C GLN A 848 6.38 3.34 17.70
N PRO A 849 5.62 4.42 17.96
CA PRO A 849 5.33 4.86 19.33
C PRO A 849 4.63 3.76 20.13
N TRP A 850 4.91 3.66 21.44
CA TRP A 850 4.32 2.60 22.28
C TRP A 850 2.79 2.65 22.36
N THR A 851 2.19 3.80 22.05
CA THR A 851 0.75 3.98 22.00
C THR A 851 0.38 5.05 20.95
N SER A 852 -0.92 5.15 20.63
CA SER A 852 -1.53 6.24 19.87
C SER A 852 -1.16 6.33 18.39
N GLY A 853 -0.61 5.26 17.81
CA GLY A 853 -0.55 5.10 16.36
C GLY A 853 0.59 4.22 15.87
N GLN A 854 0.81 4.28 14.56
CA GLN A 854 1.80 3.53 13.80
C GLN A 854 2.49 4.46 12.80
N ASN A 855 3.75 4.18 12.49
CA ASN A 855 4.49 4.85 11.42
C ASN A 855 4.86 3.83 10.34
N PHE A 856 4.89 4.26 9.09
CA PHE A 856 4.88 3.35 7.94
C PHE A 856 6.04 3.64 6.99
N ALA A 857 6.69 2.58 6.50
CA ALA A 857 7.64 2.59 5.41
C ALA A 857 7.23 1.54 4.37
N ILE A 858 6.62 2.00 3.28
CA ILE A 858 6.02 1.13 2.26
C ILE A 858 6.73 1.40 0.92
N GLY A 859 7.37 0.37 0.36
CA GLY A 859 8.08 0.48 -0.91
C GLY A 859 9.37 1.30 -0.84
N VAL A 860 9.90 1.55 0.36
CA VAL A 860 11.13 2.34 0.53
C VAL A 860 12.33 1.59 -0.04
N LYS A 861 13.13 2.29 -0.85
CA LYS A 861 14.40 1.81 -1.38
C LYS A 861 15.54 2.45 -0.59
N GLY A 862 16.37 1.64 0.04
CA GLY A 862 17.43 2.11 0.95
C GLY A 862 17.62 1.19 2.15
N GLU A 863 18.62 1.47 2.97
CA GLU A 863 18.92 0.67 4.16
C GLU A 863 17.88 0.89 5.27
N LYS A 864 17.34 -0.19 5.85
CA LYS A 864 16.50 -0.11 7.05
C LYS A 864 17.40 -0.10 8.28
N VAL A 865 17.31 0.93 9.10
CA VAL A 865 18.08 1.05 10.35
C VAL A 865 17.16 1.13 11.57
N ALA A 866 17.67 0.74 12.73
CA ALA A 866 16.89 0.69 13.97
C ALA A 866 16.52 2.07 14.53
N GLY A 867 17.13 3.15 14.04
CA GLY A 867 17.08 4.48 14.63
C GLY A 867 18.06 4.65 15.79
N ARG A 868 18.05 5.84 16.38
CA ARG A 868 18.96 6.24 17.46
C ARG A 868 18.83 5.34 18.69
N LEU A 869 17.60 5.17 19.18
CA LEU A 869 17.30 4.35 20.35
C LEU A 869 16.86 2.96 19.89
N LYS A 870 17.73 1.97 20.08
CA LYS A 870 17.56 0.61 19.52
C LYS A 870 16.47 -0.23 20.20
N ASN A 871 16.07 0.13 21.42
CA ASN A 871 15.04 -0.57 22.20
C ASN A 871 13.62 -0.02 21.94
N ARG A 872 13.33 0.37 20.70
CA ARG A 872 12.02 0.84 20.25
C ARG A 872 11.41 -0.17 19.30
N ASN A 873 10.09 -0.24 19.29
CA ASN A 873 9.38 -1.07 18.34
C ASN A 873 9.64 -0.53 16.92
N ALA A 874 9.91 -1.42 15.97
CA ALA A 874 9.98 -1.03 14.58
C ALA A 874 8.61 -0.53 14.12
N GLY A 875 8.60 0.47 13.24
CA GLY A 875 7.39 0.84 12.50
C GLY A 875 6.94 -0.28 11.58
N TYR A 876 5.81 -0.09 10.90
CA TYR A 876 5.36 -0.99 9.86
C TYR A 876 6.24 -0.84 8.61
N TRP A 877 6.88 -1.94 8.20
CA TRP A 877 7.72 -1.98 7.00
C TRP A 877 7.17 -2.99 6.02
N GLU A 878 7.07 -2.60 4.75
CA GLU A 878 6.55 -3.45 3.69
C GLU A 878 7.24 -3.15 2.37
N ASN A 879 7.43 -4.19 1.54
CA ASN A 879 7.88 -4.05 0.16
C ASN A 879 9.21 -3.28 -0.01
N GLN A 880 10.11 -3.35 0.98
CA GLN A 880 11.41 -2.67 0.91
C GLN A 880 12.20 -3.13 -0.33
N ASN A 881 12.78 -2.17 -1.05
CA ASN A 881 13.54 -2.40 -2.29
C ASN A 881 12.73 -3.03 -3.44
N ARG A 882 11.39 -3.08 -3.35
CA ARG A 882 10.49 -3.53 -4.43
C ARG A 882 9.95 -2.35 -5.23
N ILE A 883 9.43 -2.63 -6.41
CA ILE A 883 8.78 -1.62 -7.25
C ILE A 883 7.29 -1.61 -6.94
N MET A 884 6.76 -0.50 -6.45
CA MET A 884 5.33 -0.39 -6.13
C MET A 884 4.49 -0.23 -7.40
N SER A 885 3.31 -0.84 -7.41
CA SER A 885 2.28 -0.67 -8.46
C SER A 885 1.61 0.71 -8.40
N ILE A 886 1.50 1.27 -7.20
CA ILE A 886 1.09 2.65 -6.93
C ILE A 886 2.36 3.47 -6.76
N GLY A 887 2.70 4.27 -7.78
CA GLY A 887 3.91 5.10 -7.76
C GLY A 887 3.86 6.19 -6.68
N SER A 888 2.88 7.08 -6.78
CA SER A 888 2.54 8.06 -5.75
C SER A 888 1.22 7.68 -5.09
N LEU A 889 1.20 7.65 -3.76
CA LEU A 889 -0.06 7.46 -3.02
C LEU A 889 -0.94 8.72 -3.13
N TYR A 890 -0.35 9.90 -2.96
CA TYR A 890 -1.08 11.19 -3.02
C TYR A 890 -1.76 11.39 -4.38
N GLU A 891 -1.04 11.23 -5.49
CA GLU A 891 -1.59 11.43 -6.84
C GLU A 891 -2.71 10.44 -7.14
N GLN A 892 -2.58 9.20 -6.66
CA GLN A 892 -3.61 8.20 -6.88
C GLN A 892 -4.85 8.47 -6.02
N GLN A 893 -4.69 8.87 -4.76
CA GLN A 893 -5.79 9.33 -3.89
C GLN A 893 -6.53 10.52 -4.51
N LEU A 894 -5.79 11.54 -4.93
CA LEU A 894 -6.35 12.72 -5.59
C LEU A 894 -7.11 12.35 -6.87
N LYS A 895 -6.53 11.45 -7.69
CA LYS A 895 -7.18 10.96 -8.91
C LYS A 895 -8.49 10.24 -8.63
N ASP A 896 -8.56 9.41 -7.59
CA ASP A 896 -9.78 8.68 -7.26
C ASP A 896 -10.85 9.59 -6.67
N ARG A 897 -10.45 10.62 -5.92
CA ARG A 897 -11.35 11.63 -5.36
C ARG A 897 -11.98 12.56 -6.41
N LEU A 898 -11.23 12.92 -7.46
CA LEU A 898 -11.69 13.86 -8.50
C LEU A 898 -12.48 13.21 -9.65
N LYS A 899 -12.66 11.89 -9.64
CA LYS A 899 -13.49 11.15 -10.60
C LYS A 899 -14.92 11.04 -10.09
#